data_AF-A0A8S9G2N3-F1
#
_entry.id   AF-A0A8S9G2N3-F1
#
_cell.length_a   1.000
_cell.length_b   1.000
_cell.length_c   1.000
_cell.angle_alpha   90.00
_cell.angle_beta   90.00
_cell.angle_gamma   90.00
#
_symmetry.space_group_name_H-M   'P 1'
#
loop_
_entity.id
_entity.type
_entity.pdbx_description
1 polymer ?
#
loop_
_entity_poly.entity_id
_entity_poly.type
_entity_poly.pdbx_seq_one_letter_code
_entity_poly.pdbx_strand_id
1 'polypeptide(L)'
;MRNLRFLKINSHSRFNEENCKIYLPEGLDDFPRKLRLLQWEHYPLANLPSSFKPNHLVELKMPKSKLERLWEGVQPLPCLKVIDLSNSRFLKELPDLSNAPRVDRIVVRGCGDLVTIPTPKKKLKSLEHLDLSGCSKITVFPEISWNIKRLLLADTGIEEIPPWIENFHLLVYLDMRRCKMLKNVAQIGHKLEKLEFLDLSGCSSVTSFPDISNNVVVLLLSETAIEEIPSRIKYMRRLELLEIKNCPRLEGLPISICELESLVELNISGCPNFTSFPEITEIMASLEYLSLNGTAITELHSSIENLTGLSSLDLENCKNLLSLPDELSKLKFLEDLNISGCSNLDKTIRNHGSLVSVRASGCKSQVVNCLGAGLSSLKTLDLSGCGITEFPEALTLISTLTELDLSQNCFSAIPPSIKDLQELQSLDLSHCQELQSLSGVPAGLTRLNVLNCISLEMVVLGNSSELQLYPLSNVETFVFADCPSLSHYAIENIQAFARRRIYVLASHLGVTLNFRGGDLSLNSWMKPQQLRYLLSSMYGYGSLHEALIGLHAAFFSNELISKEHPSRLLSRILHDFHERYGLSIQDMLHFFSLIAHLYLYYQGKPSTNFCFPSADIPEWFCHQRNGSFIAVMIQRPERSDEISTLAGFAISVLVAFDGYNDDKGISIKYECHFHSKSFGIREGEGYLRGWDGKKGTPSAIEGDHLFLGFDSSILFGAANGIEQFVGYSEDLVKATFQCYIVDEDGNTINSCTVKKCAIQPLYTSDMTRSQTKILSRQDITKGLTTRFA
;
A
#
# COMPACT_ATOMS: atom_id res chain seq x y z
N MET A 1 -35.31 38.34 -0.05
CA MET A 1 -35.20 37.82 1.35
C MET A 1 -34.50 38.84 2.25
N ARG A 2 -35.17 39.90 2.72
CA ARG A 2 -34.51 41.08 3.36
C ARG A 2 -33.86 40.81 4.74
N ASN A 3 -34.25 39.75 5.44
CA ASN A 3 -33.73 39.39 6.77
C ASN A 3 -32.66 38.28 6.74
N LEU A 4 -32.27 37.80 5.55
CA LEU A 4 -31.30 36.73 5.41
C LEU A 4 -29.93 37.16 5.96
N ARG A 5 -29.29 36.27 6.75
CA ARG A 5 -27.99 36.52 7.40
C ARG A 5 -26.87 35.62 6.89
N PHE A 6 -27.21 34.45 6.33
CA PHE A 6 -26.24 33.50 5.79
C PHE A 6 -26.72 33.10 4.41
N LEU A 7 -25.87 33.31 3.41
CA LEU A 7 -26.14 32.88 2.04
C LEU A 7 -24.99 31.98 1.62
N LYS A 8 -25.30 30.72 1.31
CA LYS A 8 -24.36 29.74 0.79
C LYS A 8 -24.92 29.18 -0.51
N ILE A 9 -24.20 29.40 -1.60
CA ILE A 9 -24.49 28.85 -2.91
C ILE A 9 -23.29 27.97 -3.27
N ASN A 10 -23.49 26.65 -3.17
CA ASN A 10 -22.48 25.66 -3.46
C ASN A 10 -22.78 25.01 -4.81
N SER A 11 -21.79 25.03 -5.68
CA SER A 11 -21.79 24.45 -7.01
C SER A 11 -21.19 23.03 -6.90
N HIS A 12 -21.93 22.10 -6.29
CA HIS A 12 -21.48 20.71 -6.21
C HIS A 12 -21.89 19.91 -7.45
N SER A 13 -20.91 19.62 -8.31
CA SER A 13 -20.77 18.29 -8.92
C SER A 13 -19.28 17.97 -9.05
N ARG A 14 -18.85 16.84 -8.45
CA ARG A 14 -17.51 16.26 -8.66
C ARG A 14 -17.40 15.54 -10.02
N PHE A 15 -18.46 15.56 -10.82
CA PHE A 15 -18.56 14.97 -12.15
C PHE A 15 -19.33 15.94 -13.04
N ASN A 16 -18.68 16.44 -14.10
CA ASN A 16 -19.15 17.40 -15.11
C ASN A 16 -19.50 18.81 -14.62
N GLU A 17 -18.91 19.82 -15.25
CA GLU A 17 -19.18 21.26 -15.06
C GLU A 17 -20.64 21.67 -15.38
N GLU A 18 -21.46 20.76 -15.90
CA GLU A 18 -22.79 21.05 -16.42
C GLU A 18 -23.95 20.89 -15.41
N ASN A 19 -23.74 20.38 -14.19
CA ASN A 19 -24.84 20.10 -13.26
C ASN A 19 -24.76 20.84 -11.91
N CYS A 20 -24.59 22.17 -11.96
CA CYS A 20 -24.97 23.05 -10.85
C CYS A 20 -26.50 23.04 -10.65
N LYS A 21 -26.99 22.57 -9.49
CA LYS A 21 -28.44 22.61 -9.16
C LYS A 21 -29.04 24.02 -9.11
N ILE A 22 -28.21 25.06 -8.98
CA ILE A 22 -28.61 26.48 -9.01
C ILE A 22 -27.63 27.20 -9.93
N TYR A 23 -28.04 27.45 -11.17
CA TYR A 23 -27.29 28.24 -12.16
C TYR A 23 -27.90 29.64 -12.25
N LEU A 24 -27.17 30.65 -11.79
CA LEU A 24 -27.58 32.06 -11.80
C LEU A 24 -26.61 32.87 -12.68
N PRO A 25 -26.67 32.73 -14.01
CA PRO A 25 -25.66 33.32 -14.91
C PRO A 25 -25.60 34.85 -14.82
N GLU A 26 -26.74 35.49 -14.54
CA GLU A 26 -26.88 36.94 -14.34
C GLU A 26 -26.58 37.39 -12.89
N GLY A 27 -26.21 36.47 -11.99
CA GLY A 27 -25.96 36.77 -10.59
C GLY A 27 -27.22 37.16 -9.81
N LEU A 28 -27.09 38.10 -8.88
CA LEU A 28 -28.19 38.72 -8.13
C LEU A 28 -28.10 40.24 -8.28
N ASP A 29 -29.24 40.91 -8.46
CA ASP A 29 -29.30 42.38 -8.53
C ASP A 29 -28.96 43.08 -7.20
N ASP A 30 -29.27 42.43 -6.07
CA ASP A 30 -29.03 42.96 -4.73
C ASP A 30 -28.82 41.84 -3.70
N PHE A 31 -28.06 42.14 -2.65
CA PHE A 31 -27.79 41.25 -1.54
C PHE A 31 -28.44 41.78 -0.24
N PRO A 32 -28.87 40.90 0.68
CA PRO A 32 -29.47 41.31 1.95
C PRO A 32 -28.55 42.18 2.82
N ARG A 33 -29.04 43.34 3.29
CA ARG A 33 -28.26 44.28 4.14
C ARG A 33 -27.82 43.72 5.51
N LYS A 34 -28.46 42.65 5.98
CA LYS A 34 -28.16 41.97 7.26
C LYS A 34 -27.23 40.77 7.08
N LEU A 35 -26.65 40.58 5.90
CA LEU A 35 -25.80 39.43 5.59
C LEU A 35 -24.53 39.46 6.44
N ARG A 36 -24.22 38.31 7.04
CA ARG A 36 -23.04 38.04 7.87
C ARG A 36 -22.09 37.05 7.21
N LEU A 37 -22.60 36.14 6.39
CA LEU A 37 -21.79 35.21 5.61
C LEU A 37 -22.29 35.20 4.18
N LEU A 38 -21.39 35.43 3.25
CA LEU A 38 -21.59 35.23 1.82
C LEU A 38 -20.61 34.15 1.35
N GLN A 39 -21.14 32.99 0.98
CA GLN A 39 -20.39 31.94 0.31
C GLN A 39 -21.01 31.68 -1.05
N TRP A 40 -20.22 31.85 -2.11
CA TRP A 40 -20.67 31.62 -3.47
C TRP A 40 -19.51 31.14 -4.34
N GLU A 41 -19.39 29.83 -4.49
CA GLU A 41 -18.37 29.21 -5.35
C GLU A 41 -18.78 29.35 -6.82
N HIS A 42 -17.82 29.63 -7.71
CA HIS A 42 -18.06 29.87 -9.13
C HIS A 42 -18.98 31.08 -9.40
N TYR A 43 -18.80 32.19 -8.67
CA TYR A 43 -19.58 33.39 -8.91
C TYR A 43 -19.38 33.89 -10.37
N PRO A 44 -20.48 34.14 -11.12
CA PRO A 44 -20.41 34.24 -12.58
C PRO A 44 -20.10 35.64 -13.10
N LEU A 45 -20.27 36.69 -12.30
CA LEU A 45 -20.07 38.07 -12.73
C LEU A 45 -18.65 38.56 -12.42
N ALA A 46 -18.20 39.55 -13.20
CA ALA A 46 -16.90 40.19 -13.02
C ALA A 46 -16.81 41.03 -11.75
N ASN A 47 -17.94 41.50 -11.20
CA ASN A 47 -18.02 42.33 -10.00
C ASN A 47 -19.25 41.98 -9.16
N LEU A 48 -19.23 42.33 -7.86
CA LEU A 48 -20.46 42.37 -7.07
C LEU A 48 -21.31 43.58 -7.46
N PRO A 49 -22.64 43.52 -7.30
CA PRO A 49 -23.54 44.63 -7.58
C PRO A 49 -23.14 45.89 -6.81
N SER A 50 -23.25 47.06 -7.46
CA SER A 50 -22.96 48.36 -6.83
C SER A 50 -23.87 48.68 -5.63
N SER A 51 -25.04 48.04 -5.57
CA SER A 51 -26.00 48.04 -4.46
C SER A 51 -25.47 47.35 -3.19
N PHE A 52 -24.45 46.49 -3.31
CA PHE A 52 -23.94 45.68 -2.21
C PHE A 52 -23.35 46.54 -1.07
N LYS A 53 -23.89 46.35 0.14
CA LYS A 53 -23.46 47.02 1.39
C LYS A 53 -23.04 46.00 2.46
N PRO A 54 -21.73 45.71 2.61
CA PRO A 54 -21.23 44.64 3.47
C PRO A 54 -21.08 45.01 4.97
N ASN A 55 -21.85 45.97 5.50
CA ASN A 55 -21.69 46.50 6.87
C ASN A 55 -21.72 45.44 7.99
N HIS A 56 -22.46 44.35 7.82
CA HIS A 56 -22.59 43.27 8.81
C HIS A 56 -21.81 42.00 8.43
N LEU A 57 -21.10 42.02 7.30
CA LEU A 57 -20.42 40.85 6.75
C LEU A 57 -19.25 40.46 7.66
N VAL A 58 -19.16 39.18 7.99
CA VAL A 58 -18.12 38.55 8.82
C VAL A 58 -17.21 37.67 7.96
N GLU A 59 -17.80 36.90 7.04
CA GLU A 59 -17.06 36.04 6.11
C GLU A 59 -17.53 36.28 4.68
N LEU A 60 -16.56 36.45 3.78
CA LEU A 60 -16.75 36.50 2.33
C LEU A 60 -15.94 35.36 1.70
N LYS A 61 -16.63 34.39 1.09
CA LYS A 61 -16.01 33.23 0.46
C LYS A 61 -16.53 33.06 -0.95
N MET A 62 -15.75 33.42 -1.96
CA MET A 62 -16.15 33.32 -3.36
C MET A 62 -15.06 32.67 -4.21
N PRO A 63 -14.69 31.41 -3.92
CA PRO A 63 -13.64 30.74 -4.66
C PRO A 63 -14.07 30.42 -6.10
N LYS A 64 -13.08 30.28 -6.99
CA LYS A 64 -13.24 29.93 -8.41
C LYS A 64 -14.15 30.89 -9.18
N SER A 65 -14.21 32.14 -8.76
CA SER A 65 -15.13 33.13 -9.33
C SER A 65 -14.58 33.76 -10.60
N LYS A 66 -15.47 34.27 -11.45
CA LYS A 66 -15.13 35.12 -12.61
C LYS A 66 -14.87 36.59 -12.21
N LEU A 67 -14.73 36.86 -10.92
CA LEU A 67 -14.47 38.18 -10.37
C LEU A 67 -13.16 38.73 -10.94
N GLU A 68 -13.23 39.90 -11.57
CA GLU A 68 -12.07 40.72 -11.89
C GLU A 68 -11.73 41.66 -10.73
N ARG A 69 -12.77 42.14 -10.03
CA ARG A 69 -12.70 43.00 -8.85
C ARG A 69 -13.94 42.74 -7.99
N LEU A 70 -13.85 42.96 -6.67
CA LEU A 70 -15.01 42.78 -5.77
C LEU A 70 -16.03 43.91 -5.91
N TRP A 71 -15.62 45.17 -5.69
CA TRP A 71 -16.46 46.37 -5.81
C TRP A 71 -15.60 47.62 -6.01
N GLU A 72 -16.20 48.70 -6.54
CA GLU A 72 -15.55 50.00 -6.66
C GLU A 72 -15.59 50.81 -5.35
N GLY A 73 -14.52 51.59 -5.11
CA GLY A 73 -14.39 52.45 -3.92
C GLY A 73 -14.15 51.70 -2.61
N VAL A 74 -14.20 52.44 -1.51
CA VAL A 74 -13.97 51.94 -0.14
C VAL A 74 -15.30 51.61 0.53
N GLN A 75 -15.43 50.40 1.09
CA GLN A 75 -16.65 49.95 1.79
C GLN A 75 -16.41 49.89 3.32
N PRO A 76 -17.45 50.14 4.15
CA PRO A 76 -17.36 49.94 5.59
C PRO A 76 -17.46 48.44 5.94
N LEU A 77 -16.39 47.88 6.52
CA LEU A 77 -16.26 46.44 6.83
C LEU A 77 -16.00 46.19 8.34
N PRO A 78 -16.84 46.72 9.25
CA PRO A 78 -16.53 46.70 10.69
C PRO A 78 -16.54 45.31 11.32
N CYS A 79 -17.21 44.34 10.68
CA CYS A 79 -17.37 42.97 11.17
C CYS A 79 -16.52 41.93 10.44
N LEU A 80 -15.90 42.29 9.31
CA LEU A 80 -15.26 41.34 8.40
C LEU A 80 -14.02 40.72 9.06
N LYS A 81 -13.94 39.39 9.03
CA LYS A 81 -12.82 38.60 9.57
C LYS A 81 -12.09 37.83 8.49
N VAL A 82 -12.85 37.17 7.61
CA VAL A 82 -12.31 36.23 6.61
C VAL A 82 -12.68 36.68 5.21
N ILE A 83 -11.69 36.69 4.32
CA ILE A 83 -11.86 36.80 2.87
C ILE A 83 -11.21 35.57 2.24
N ASP A 84 -11.97 34.86 1.41
CA ASP A 84 -11.47 33.76 0.57
C ASP A 84 -11.96 33.97 -0.86
N LEU A 85 -11.02 34.23 -1.77
CA LEU A 85 -11.27 34.40 -3.21
C LEU A 85 -10.44 33.40 -4.03
N SER A 86 -10.02 32.29 -3.41
CA SER A 86 -9.09 31.34 -4.00
C SER A 86 -9.53 30.85 -5.39
N ASN A 87 -8.56 30.64 -6.28
CA ASN A 87 -8.72 30.17 -7.66
C ASN A 87 -9.56 31.09 -8.55
N SER A 88 -9.75 32.35 -8.17
CA SER A 88 -10.39 33.36 -9.02
C SER A 88 -9.35 33.92 -10.00
N ARG A 89 -9.12 33.19 -11.10
CA ARG A 89 -7.99 33.44 -12.02
C ARG A 89 -7.98 34.83 -12.64
N PHE A 90 -9.15 35.45 -12.80
CA PHE A 90 -9.32 36.78 -13.40
C PHE A 90 -9.20 37.92 -12.39
N LEU A 91 -9.05 37.64 -11.09
CA LEU A 91 -8.99 38.66 -10.05
C LEU A 91 -7.72 39.50 -10.22
N LYS A 92 -7.88 40.77 -10.57
CA LYS A 92 -6.78 41.70 -10.87
C LYS A 92 -6.29 42.45 -9.63
N GLU A 93 -7.20 42.79 -8.73
CA GLU A 93 -6.92 43.55 -7.51
C GLU A 93 -7.82 43.14 -6.36
N LEU A 94 -7.30 43.28 -5.13
CA LEU A 94 -8.12 43.16 -3.92
C LEU A 94 -8.81 44.50 -3.59
N PRO A 95 -9.94 44.49 -2.86
CA PRO A 95 -10.58 45.72 -2.41
C PRO A 95 -9.71 46.44 -1.37
N ASP A 96 -9.90 47.75 -1.22
CA ASP A 96 -9.28 48.49 -0.11
C ASP A 96 -9.88 48.02 1.23
N LEU A 97 -9.03 47.38 2.06
CA LEU A 97 -9.39 46.87 3.39
C LEU A 97 -9.07 47.86 4.51
N SER A 98 -8.81 49.13 4.20
CA SER A 98 -8.51 50.17 5.18
C SER A 98 -9.59 50.36 6.26
N ASN A 99 -10.84 50.01 5.97
CA ASN A 99 -11.99 50.07 6.89
C ASN A 99 -12.41 48.68 7.43
N ALA A 100 -11.49 47.71 7.48
CA ALA A 100 -11.74 46.34 7.91
C ALA A 100 -10.85 45.94 9.11
N PRO A 101 -11.09 46.49 10.33
CA PRO A 101 -10.17 46.35 11.46
C PRO A 101 -10.07 44.93 12.04
N ARG A 102 -11.04 44.07 11.73
CA ARG A 102 -11.16 42.70 12.29
C ARG A 102 -10.68 41.61 11.34
N VAL A 103 -10.20 41.96 10.15
CA VAL A 103 -9.73 40.96 9.18
C VAL A 103 -8.50 40.26 9.74
N ASP A 104 -8.65 38.96 9.99
CA ASP A 104 -7.61 38.09 10.54
C ASP A 104 -7.08 37.09 9.50
N ARG A 105 -7.86 36.80 8.45
CA ARG A 105 -7.49 35.83 7.42
C ARG A 105 -7.87 36.28 6.01
N ILE A 106 -6.90 36.27 5.11
CA ILE A 106 -7.08 36.53 3.68
C ILE A 106 -6.51 35.34 2.89
N VAL A 107 -7.31 34.75 2.01
CA VAL A 107 -6.93 33.63 1.15
C VAL A 107 -7.24 33.98 -0.30
N VAL A 108 -6.20 34.11 -1.12
CA VAL A 108 -6.29 34.45 -2.55
C VAL A 108 -5.42 33.51 -3.40
N ARG A 109 -5.19 32.29 -2.89
CA ARG A 109 -4.43 31.25 -3.58
C ARG A 109 -4.95 31.00 -5.00
N GLY A 110 -4.08 30.94 -6.00
CA GLY A 110 -4.42 30.58 -7.39
C GLY A 110 -5.06 31.73 -8.18
N CYS A 111 -4.99 32.96 -7.67
CA CYS A 111 -5.41 34.16 -8.41
C CYS A 111 -4.26 34.64 -9.31
N GLY A 112 -4.14 34.04 -10.50
CA GLY A 112 -3.00 34.26 -11.42
C GLY A 112 -2.89 35.66 -12.01
N ASP A 113 -4.00 36.40 -12.14
CA ASP A 113 -3.98 37.79 -12.62
C ASP A 113 -3.73 38.85 -11.54
N LEU A 114 -3.62 38.43 -10.26
CA LEU A 114 -3.44 39.35 -9.15
C LEU A 114 -2.01 39.90 -9.17
N VAL A 115 -1.87 41.20 -9.41
CA VAL A 115 -0.55 41.85 -9.56
C VAL A 115 -0.03 42.42 -8.24
N THR A 116 -0.93 42.97 -7.43
CA THR A 116 -0.56 43.62 -6.17
C THR A 116 -1.58 43.36 -5.07
N ILE A 117 -1.13 43.52 -3.84
CA ILE A 117 -2.01 43.64 -2.68
C ILE A 117 -2.16 45.12 -2.39
N PRO A 118 -3.39 45.66 -2.24
CA PRO A 118 -3.60 47.01 -1.79
C PRO A 118 -3.08 47.15 -0.36
N THR A 119 -2.09 48.00 -0.15
CA THR A 119 -1.48 48.23 1.15
C THR A 119 -1.90 49.60 1.70
N PRO A 120 -2.73 49.65 2.75
CA PRO A 120 -2.81 50.84 3.57
C PRO A 120 -1.65 50.78 4.55
N LYS A 121 -0.72 51.75 4.47
CA LYS A 121 0.53 51.93 5.22
C LYS A 121 0.53 51.68 6.76
N LYS A 122 -0.56 51.20 7.41
CA LYS A 122 -0.63 50.80 8.84
C LYS A 122 -1.94 50.13 9.37
N LYS A 123 -2.83 49.53 8.55
CA LYS A 123 -4.24 49.32 8.98
C LYS A 123 -4.73 47.90 9.34
N LEU A 124 -4.12 46.81 8.85
CA LEU A 124 -4.63 45.45 9.13
C LEU A 124 -4.01 44.81 10.38
N LYS A 125 -4.22 45.45 11.54
CA LYS A 125 -3.61 45.01 12.81
C LYS A 125 -4.05 43.62 13.28
N SER A 126 -5.19 43.12 12.81
CA SER A 126 -5.70 41.81 13.20
C SER A 126 -5.27 40.67 12.28
N LEU A 127 -4.59 40.97 11.16
CA LEU A 127 -4.24 39.97 10.14
C LEU A 127 -3.18 39.00 10.68
N GLU A 128 -3.55 37.73 10.83
CA GLU A 128 -2.68 36.65 11.32
C GLU A 128 -2.33 35.64 10.22
N HIS A 129 -3.16 35.51 9.18
CA HIS A 129 -2.97 34.54 8.09
C HIS A 129 -3.18 35.18 6.72
N LEU A 130 -2.18 35.04 5.85
CA LEU A 130 -2.25 35.47 4.46
C LEU A 130 -1.78 34.33 3.54
N ASP A 131 -2.61 33.98 2.57
CA ASP A 131 -2.29 32.99 1.53
C ASP A 131 -2.40 33.61 0.13
N LEU A 132 -1.25 33.74 -0.53
CA LEU A 132 -1.07 34.24 -1.90
C LEU A 132 -0.57 33.16 -2.84
N SER A 133 -0.64 31.89 -2.44
CA SER A 133 0.05 30.83 -3.16
C SER A 133 -0.46 30.72 -4.61
N GLY A 134 0.40 30.61 -5.62
CA GLY A 134 0.00 30.57 -7.03
C GLY A 134 -0.41 31.91 -7.65
N CYS A 135 -0.17 33.03 -6.95
CA CYS A 135 -0.27 34.37 -7.54
C CYS A 135 1.04 34.75 -8.26
N SER A 136 1.25 34.18 -9.45
CA SER A 136 2.52 34.28 -10.18
C SER A 136 2.91 35.70 -10.63
N LYS A 137 1.96 36.63 -10.73
CA LYS A 137 2.22 38.05 -11.07
C LYS A 137 2.66 38.90 -9.88
N ILE A 138 2.61 38.38 -8.66
CA ILE A 138 3.15 39.07 -7.49
C ILE A 138 4.66 38.88 -7.48
N THR A 139 5.40 39.91 -7.90
CA THR A 139 6.87 39.89 -7.98
C THR A 139 7.57 40.59 -6.82
N VAL A 140 6.82 41.38 -6.05
CA VAL A 140 7.34 42.12 -4.89
C VAL A 140 6.75 41.53 -3.62
N PHE A 141 7.58 41.40 -2.58
CA PHE A 141 7.14 40.92 -1.28
C PHE A 141 6.03 41.83 -0.71
N PRO A 142 4.93 41.27 -0.19
CA PRO A 142 3.78 42.05 0.23
C PRO A 142 4.04 42.98 1.43
N GLU A 143 3.84 44.29 1.28
CA GLU A 143 3.95 45.28 2.38
C GLU A 143 2.71 45.24 3.31
N ILE A 144 2.67 44.25 4.20
CA ILE A 144 1.51 43.96 5.07
C ILE A 144 1.81 44.24 6.55
N SER A 145 0.78 44.08 7.39
CA SER A 145 0.90 44.17 8.84
C SER A 145 1.84 43.08 9.38
N TRP A 146 2.68 43.44 10.35
CA TRP A 146 3.68 42.54 10.92
C TRP A 146 3.14 41.54 11.93
N ASN A 147 1.84 41.61 12.28
CA ASN A 147 1.18 40.67 13.21
C ASN A 147 0.88 39.29 12.62
N ILE A 148 1.36 39.00 11.41
CA ILE A 148 1.12 37.75 10.71
C ILE A 148 1.85 36.60 11.40
N LYS A 149 1.14 35.49 11.56
CA LYS A 149 1.65 34.21 12.08
C LYS A 149 1.90 33.19 10.98
N ARG A 150 1.13 33.23 9.90
CA ARG A 150 1.25 32.31 8.76
C ARG A 150 1.22 33.07 7.44
N LEU A 151 2.29 32.94 6.66
CA LEU A 151 2.45 33.60 5.37
C LEU A 151 2.75 32.54 4.31
N LEU A 152 1.81 32.35 3.38
CA LEU A 152 1.93 31.40 2.27
C LEU A 152 2.11 32.17 0.97
N LEU A 153 3.26 31.98 0.34
CA LEU A 153 3.74 32.67 -0.86
C LEU A 153 4.19 31.68 -1.93
N ALA A 154 3.83 30.40 -1.82
CA ALA A 154 4.26 29.37 -2.76
C ALA A 154 3.86 29.73 -4.20
N ASP A 155 4.66 29.37 -5.20
CA ASP A 155 4.39 29.63 -6.62
C ASP A 155 4.13 31.13 -6.94
N THR A 156 4.77 32.07 -6.21
CA THR A 156 4.75 33.51 -6.52
C THR A 156 5.99 33.93 -7.33
N GLY A 157 5.94 35.11 -7.94
CA GLY A 157 7.03 35.69 -8.72
C GLY A 157 8.06 36.46 -7.89
N ILE A 158 8.04 36.34 -6.56
CA ILE A 158 8.84 37.17 -5.65
C ILE A 158 10.33 36.98 -5.92
N GLU A 159 11.03 38.09 -6.18
CA GLU A 159 12.45 38.07 -6.54
C GLU A 159 13.38 38.19 -5.31
N GLU A 160 12.97 38.98 -4.32
CA GLU A 160 13.77 39.29 -3.14
C GLU A 160 12.91 39.38 -1.87
N ILE A 161 13.50 38.94 -0.76
CA ILE A 161 12.94 39.16 0.58
C ILE A 161 13.48 40.50 1.09
N PRO A 162 12.61 41.42 1.56
CA PRO A 162 13.02 42.76 1.95
C PRO A 162 13.59 42.79 3.39
N PRO A 163 14.45 43.78 3.73
CA PRO A 163 15.12 43.83 5.04
C PRO A 163 14.16 43.95 6.22
N TRP A 164 13.00 44.56 6.01
CA TRP A 164 11.99 44.74 7.05
C TRP A 164 11.24 43.45 7.43
N ILE A 165 11.54 42.31 6.79
CA ILE A 165 10.98 41.00 7.17
C ILE A 165 11.26 40.68 8.65
N GLU A 166 12.35 41.25 9.19
CA GLU A 166 12.71 41.16 10.60
C GLU A 166 11.63 41.67 11.57
N ASN A 167 10.70 42.51 11.11
CA ASN A 167 9.62 43.03 11.95
C ASN A 167 8.49 42.01 12.19
N PHE A 168 8.47 40.89 11.46
CA PHE A 168 7.45 39.84 11.58
C PHE A 168 7.68 38.94 12.80
N HIS A 169 7.75 39.53 14.00
CA HIS A 169 8.07 38.84 15.26
C HIS A 169 7.05 37.78 15.70
N LEU A 170 5.88 37.71 15.05
CA LEU A 170 4.85 36.71 15.32
C LEU A 170 4.82 35.58 14.29
N LEU A 171 5.64 35.64 13.24
CA LEU A 171 5.63 34.67 12.16
C LEU A 171 6.13 33.31 12.65
N VAL A 172 5.27 32.29 12.50
CA VAL A 172 5.54 30.89 12.88
C VAL A 172 5.76 30.03 11.65
N TYR A 173 5.06 30.34 10.55
CA TYR A 173 5.02 29.53 9.35
C TYR A 173 5.23 30.41 8.11
N LEU A 174 6.29 30.12 7.35
CA LEU A 174 6.61 30.75 6.08
C LEU A 174 6.78 29.69 4.99
N ASP A 175 5.91 29.72 3.98
CA ASP A 175 6.03 28.87 2.79
C ASP A 175 6.26 29.75 1.58
N MET A 176 7.43 29.58 0.94
CA MET A 176 7.82 30.25 -0.29
C MET A 176 8.22 29.22 -1.35
N ARG A 177 7.64 28.02 -1.32
CA ARG A 177 7.97 26.99 -2.31
C ARG A 177 7.81 27.49 -3.73
N ARG A 178 8.67 27.02 -4.63
CA ARG A 178 8.60 27.27 -6.07
C ARG A 178 8.57 28.76 -6.43
N CYS A 179 9.09 29.63 -5.54
CA CYS A 179 9.41 31.01 -5.87
C CYS A 179 10.69 31.02 -6.72
N LYS A 180 10.59 30.62 -7.98
CA LYS A 180 11.74 30.37 -8.86
C LYS A 180 12.62 31.60 -9.10
N MET A 181 12.07 32.80 -8.93
CA MET A 181 12.80 34.07 -9.11
C MET A 181 13.51 34.52 -7.84
N LEU A 182 13.28 33.86 -6.70
CA LEU A 182 13.86 34.23 -5.40
C LEU A 182 15.37 33.96 -5.40
N LYS A 183 16.18 35.02 -5.25
CA LYS A 183 17.65 34.89 -5.31
C LYS A 183 18.31 34.85 -3.94
N ASN A 184 17.91 35.76 -3.03
CA ASN A 184 18.58 35.96 -1.75
C ASN A 184 17.63 35.65 -0.59
N VAL A 185 18.03 34.70 0.25
CA VAL A 185 17.31 34.28 1.47
C VAL A 185 18.09 34.53 2.75
N ALA A 186 19.28 35.11 2.66
CA ALA A 186 20.08 35.46 3.84
C ALA A 186 19.39 36.51 4.72
N GLN A 187 18.42 37.25 4.17
CA GLN A 187 17.63 38.23 4.91
C GLN A 187 16.52 37.63 5.78
N ILE A 188 16.25 36.32 5.70
CA ILE A 188 15.38 35.60 6.65
C ILE A 188 16.14 35.49 7.98
N GLY A 189 16.47 36.62 8.60
CA GLY A 189 17.43 36.71 9.69
C GLY A 189 16.97 36.02 10.98
N HIS A 190 17.91 35.81 11.91
CA HIS A 190 17.70 35.28 13.26
C HIS A 190 16.60 35.97 14.10
N LYS A 191 16.15 37.17 13.68
CA LYS A 191 15.13 38.00 14.34
C LYS A 191 13.69 37.45 14.22
N LEU A 192 13.45 36.47 13.33
CA LEU A 192 12.18 35.74 13.29
C LEU A 192 12.12 34.68 14.41
N GLU A 193 12.11 35.15 15.66
CA GLU A 193 12.26 34.31 16.86
C GLU A 193 11.16 33.26 17.03
N LYS A 194 10.00 33.42 16.40
CA LYS A 194 8.89 32.45 16.50
C LYS A 194 8.78 31.51 15.31
N LEU A 195 9.67 31.62 14.32
CA LEU A 195 9.60 30.82 13.11
C LEU A 195 9.91 29.36 13.45
N GLU A 196 8.94 28.48 13.24
CA GLU A 196 9.06 27.04 13.47
C GLU A 196 9.09 26.25 12.16
N PHE A 197 8.48 26.79 11.10
CA PHE A 197 8.40 26.14 9.79
C PHE A 197 8.84 27.09 8.68
N LEU A 198 9.83 26.66 7.89
CA LEU A 198 10.29 27.35 6.70
C LEU A 198 10.38 26.38 5.52
N ASP A 199 9.70 26.70 4.43
CA ASP A 199 9.76 25.94 3.19
C ASP A 199 10.16 26.83 2.01
N LEU A 200 11.33 26.54 1.45
CA LEU A 200 11.90 27.19 0.27
C LEU A 200 12.01 26.21 -0.91
N SER A 201 11.33 25.06 -0.83
CA SER A 201 11.53 24.00 -1.82
C SER A 201 11.14 24.43 -3.24
N GLY A 202 11.95 24.17 -4.25
CA GLY A 202 11.74 24.62 -5.63
C GLY A 202 12.18 26.05 -5.91
N CYS A 203 12.83 26.74 -4.96
CA CYS A 203 13.47 28.03 -5.19
C CYS A 203 14.83 27.84 -5.89
N SER A 204 14.79 27.47 -7.17
CA SER A 204 15.98 27.09 -7.97
C SER A 204 17.05 28.18 -8.12
N SER A 205 16.73 29.44 -7.82
CA SER A 205 17.69 30.57 -7.89
C SER A 205 18.40 30.86 -6.57
N VAL A 206 18.02 30.18 -5.48
CA VAL A 206 18.62 30.36 -4.15
C VAL A 206 19.91 29.55 -4.06
N THR A 207 21.05 30.24 -3.92
CA THR A 207 22.38 29.61 -3.84
C THR A 207 22.99 29.59 -2.45
N SER A 208 22.48 30.40 -1.52
CA SER A 208 22.97 30.49 -0.14
C SER A 208 21.97 29.95 0.86
N PHE A 209 22.48 29.38 1.95
CA PHE A 209 21.67 28.97 3.09
C PHE A 209 21.05 30.19 3.80
N PRO A 210 19.78 30.13 4.25
CA PRO A 210 19.11 31.25 4.91
C PRO A 210 19.63 31.50 6.34
N ASP A 211 19.76 32.77 6.78
CA ASP A 211 20.22 33.13 8.14
C ASP A 211 19.10 32.98 9.19
N ILE A 212 18.58 31.77 9.36
CA ILE A 212 17.35 31.52 10.13
C ILE A 212 17.52 31.50 11.65
N SER A 213 16.38 31.63 12.35
CA SER A 213 16.30 31.53 13.81
C SER A 213 16.57 30.11 14.31
N ASN A 214 17.09 30.00 15.54
CA ASN A 214 17.36 28.73 16.21
C ASN A 214 16.09 27.95 16.63
N ASN A 215 14.91 28.56 16.48
CA ASN A 215 13.62 27.96 16.84
C ASN A 215 12.95 27.18 15.72
N VAL A 216 13.53 27.15 14.52
CA VAL A 216 13.01 26.38 13.39
C VAL A 216 13.03 24.89 13.74
N VAL A 217 11.89 24.25 13.54
CA VAL A 217 11.64 22.82 13.75
C VAL A 217 11.69 22.06 12.43
N VAL A 218 11.17 22.67 11.36
CA VAL A 218 11.11 22.06 10.03
C VAL A 218 11.71 23.04 9.00
N LEU A 219 12.74 22.56 8.29
CA LEU A 219 13.41 23.30 7.23
C LEU A 219 13.43 22.48 5.94
N LEU A 220 12.72 22.98 4.92
CA LEU A 220 12.62 22.34 3.60
C LEU A 220 13.30 23.21 2.54
N LEU A 221 14.34 22.68 1.92
CA LEU A 221 15.23 23.36 0.96
C LEU A 221 15.39 22.56 -0.34
N SER A 222 14.49 21.61 -0.61
CA SER A 222 14.56 20.75 -1.80
C SER A 222 14.53 21.55 -3.09
N GLU A 223 15.18 21.06 -4.16
CA GLU A 223 15.21 21.70 -5.47
C GLU A 223 15.75 23.16 -5.44
N THR A 224 16.64 23.48 -4.49
CA THR A 224 17.37 24.76 -4.43
C THR A 224 18.78 24.59 -5.02
N ALA A 225 19.47 25.70 -5.26
CA ALA A 225 20.85 25.71 -5.77
C ALA A 225 21.89 25.94 -4.65
N ILE A 226 21.56 25.57 -3.40
CA ILE A 226 22.43 25.78 -2.24
C ILE A 226 23.75 25.02 -2.42
N GLU A 227 24.86 25.74 -2.22
CA GLU A 227 26.21 25.22 -2.40
C GLU A 227 26.77 24.61 -1.10
N GLU A 228 26.52 25.26 0.04
CA GLU A 228 27.00 24.82 1.35
C GLU A 228 26.00 25.14 2.48
N ILE A 229 26.10 24.39 3.57
CA ILE A 229 25.39 24.67 4.83
C ILE A 229 26.40 25.24 5.85
N PRO A 230 26.10 26.38 6.49
CA PRO A 230 27.02 27.02 7.42
C PRO A 230 27.12 26.27 8.74
N SER A 231 28.27 26.38 9.40
CA SER A 231 28.52 25.74 10.71
C SER A 231 27.65 26.26 11.86
N ARG A 232 26.93 27.38 11.65
CA ARG A 232 25.95 27.92 12.60
C ARG A 232 24.74 27.01 12.79
N ILE A 233 24.51 26.04 11.90
CA ILE A 233 23.37 25.11 11.99
C ILE A 233 23.29 24.39 13.35
N LYS A 234 24.41 24.13 14.02
CA LYS A 234 24.44 23.52 15.37
C LYS A 234 23.64 24.24 16.44
N TYR A 235 23.35 25.53 16.27
CA TYR A 235 22.57 26.29 17.24
C TYR A 235 21.05 26.04 17.09
N MET A 236 20.61 25.35 16.04
CA MET A 236 19.21 25.01 15.78
C MET A 236 18.76 23.78 16.57
N ARG A 237 18.79 23.87 17.90
CA ARG A 237 18.54 22.74 18.82
C ARG A 237 17.12 22.15 18.76
N ARG A 238 16.18 22.83 18.10
CA ARG A 238 14.80 22.35 17.91
C ARG A 238 14.54 21.77 16.52
N LEU A 239 15.53 21.77 15.62
CA LEU A 239 15.37 21.27 14.27
C LEU A 239 15.15 19.76 14.32
N GLU A 240 13.94 19.32 13.94
CA GLU A 240 13.52 17.92 13.90
C GLU A 240 13.61 17.35 12.47
N LEU A 241 13.34 18.17 11.45
CA LEU A 241 13.35 17.74 10.05
C LEU A 241 14.15 18.72 9.18
N LEU A 242 15.17 18.18 8.50
CA LEU A 242 15.93 18.88 7.47
C LEU A 242 15.85 18.14 6.13
N GLU A 243 15.21 18.77 5.15
CA GLU A 243 15.07 18.23 3.79
C GLU A 243 15.81 19.10 2.77
N ILE A 244 16.73 18.50 2.03
CA ILE A 244 17.54 19.14 0.98
C ILE A 244 17.63 18.18 -0.21
N LYS A 245 16.49 17.85 -0.82
CA LYS A 245 16.44 16.91 -1.95
C LYS A 245 16.77 17.59 -3.26
N ASN A 246 17.30 16.87 -4.23
CA ASN A 246 17.47 17.36 -5.62
C ASN A 246 18.23 18.69 -5.72
N CYS A 247 19.23 18.93 -4.86
CA CYS A 247 20.04 20.14 -4.86
C CYS A 247 21.33 19.91 -5.68
N PRO A 248 21.41 20.43 -6.92
CA PRO A 248 22.48 20.05 -7.86
C PRO A 248 23.86 20.60 -7.52
N ARG A 249 23.97 21.53 -6.56
CA ARG A 249 25.22 22.20 -6.19
C ARG A 249 25.74 21.85 -4.80
N LEU A 250 24.98 21.09 -4.01
CA LEU A 250 25.40 20.74 -2.65
C LEU A 250 26.55 19.73 -2.70
N GLU A 251 27.74 20.13 -2.24
CA GLU A 251 28.93 19.28 -2.27
C GLU A 251 29.13 18.46 -0.99
N GLY A 252 28.64 18.95 0.15
CA GLY A 252 28.85 18.33 1.46
C GLY A 252 28.01 18.94 2.58
N LEU A 253 28.05 18.30 3.75
CA LEU A 253 27.47 18.82 5.01
C LEU A 253 28.61 19.23 5.96
N PRO A 254 28.44 20.31 6.76
CA PRO A 254 29.40 20.66 7.79
C PRO A 254 29.37 19.62 8.93
N ILE A 255 30.51 19.38 9.59
CA ILE A 255 30.61 18.46 10.75
C ILE A 255 29.60 18.84 11.86
N SER A 256 29.30 20.13 12.00
CA SER A 256 28.32 20.66 12.95
C SER A 256 26.89 20.16 12.75
N ILE A 257 26.56 19.51 11.62
CA ILE A 257 25.26 18.84 11.44
C ILE A 257 25.07 17.72 12.46
N CYS A 258 26.16 17.07 12.87
CA CYS A 258 26.18 15.98 13.84
C CYS A 258 25.93 16.46 15.28
N GLU A 259 25.95 17.77 15.53
CA GLU A 259 25.67 18.40 16.83
C GLU A 259 24.17 18.70 17.05
N LEU A 260 23.30 18.31 16.11
CA LEU A 260 21.85 18.56 16.20
C LEU A 260 21.14 17.51 17.07
N GLU A 261 20.94 17.85 18.35
CA GLU A 261 20.36 16.94 19.36
C GLU A 261 18.92 16.47 19.08
N SER A 262 18.11 17.28 18.39
CA SER A 262 16.68 17.00 18.15
C SER A 262 16.39 16.53 16.72
N LEU A 263 17.40 16.38 15.86
CA LEU A 263 17.16 16.02 14.46
C LEU A 263 16.66 14.58 14.38
N VAL A 264 15.45 14.40 13.84
CA VAL A 264 14.77 13.11 13.65
C VAL A 264 14.92 12.62 12.22
N GLU A 265 14.77 13.53 11.24
CA GLU A 265 14.83 13.21 9.83
C GLU A 265 15.84 14.10 9.09
N LEU A 266 16.81 13.46 8.42
CA LEU A 266 17.74 14.10 7.50
C LEU A 266 17.60 13.47 6.11
N ASN A 267 17.16 14.26 5.13
CA ASN A 267 17.00 13.79 3.77
C ASN A 267 17.73 14.69 2.78
N ILE A 268 18.80 14.17 2.18
CA ILE A 268 19.61 14.85 1.17
C ILE A 268 19.62 14.12 -0.18
N SER A 269 18.55 13.38 -0.45
CA SER A 269 18.42 12.55 -1.65
C SER A 269 18.49 13.37 -2.96
N GLY A 270 18.97 12.77 -4.04
CA GLY A 270 19.07 13.39 -5.37
C GLY A 270 20.09 14.51 -5.47
N CYS A 271 21.07 14.61 -4.58
CA CYS A 271 22.16 15.59 -4.65
C CYS A 271 23.40 14.98 -5.37
N PRO A 272 23.59 15.21 -6.68
CA PRO A 272 24.59 14.50 -7.48
C PRO A 272 26.04 14.86 -7.17
N ASN A 273 26.30 16.02 -6.55
CA ASN A 273 27.66 16.44 -6.18
C ASN A 273 28.02 16.09 -4.73
N PHE A 274 27.10 15.50 -3.97
CA PHE A 274 27.34 15.11 -2.60
C PHE A 274 28.20 13.85 -2.55
N THR A 275 29.49 13.99 -2.18
CA THR A 275 30.50 12.91 -2.31
C THR A 275 30.88 12.23 -0.99
N SER A 276 30.65 12.86 0.15
CA SER A 276 30.94 12.27 1.46
C SER A 276 30.01 12.79 2.55
N PHE A 277 29.62 11.89 3.46
CA PHE A 277 28.92 12.25 4.69
C PHE A 277 29.95 12.63 5.77
N PRO A 278 29.71 13.68 6.58
CA PRO A 278 30.68 14.13 7.58
C PRO A 278 30.94 13.07 8.66
N GLU A 279 32.12 13.13 9.28
CA GLU A 279 32.43 12.34 10.47
C GLU A 279 31.47 12.72 11.61
N ILE A 280 30.76 11.72 12.15
CA ILE A 280 29.83 11.89 13.26
C ILE A 280 30.62 11.90 14.59
N THR A 281 30.85 13.08 15.15
CA THR A 281 31.66 13.25 16.38
C THR A 281 30.86 13.09 17.67
N GLU A 282 29.53 13.16 17.60
CA GLU A 282 28.61 13.16 18.75
C GLU A 282 27.53 12.08 18.60
N ILE A 283 26.95 11.62 19.71
CA ILE A 283 25.86 10.63 19.69
C ILE A 283 24.55 11.31 19.24
N MET A 284 24.01 10.88 18.10
CA MET A 284 22.73 11.36 17.57
C MET A 284 21.63 10.36 17.91
N ALA A 285 21.12 10.43 19.14
CA ALA A 285 20.10 9.49 19.64
C ALA A 285 18.70 9.73 19.05
N SER A 286 18.43 10.93 18.52
CA SER A 286 17.11 11.31 17.99
C SER A 286 16.95 11.02 16.50
N LEU A 287 18.05 10.84 15.75
CA LEU A 287 17.98 10.68 14.30
C LEU A 287 17.47 9.28 13.97
N GLU A 288 16.26 9.20 13.45
CA GLU A 288 15.56 7.95 13.11
C GLU A 288 15.68 7.63 11.62
N TYR A 289 15.66 8.65 10.74
CA TYR A 289 15.71 8.47 9.30
C TYR A 289 16.83 9.28 8.64
N LEU A 290 17.67 8.58 7.86
CA LEU A 290 18.70 9.17 7.02
C LEU A 290 18.54 8.69 5.57
N SER A 291 18.33 9.63 4.64
CA SER A 291 18.34 9.34 3.20
C SER A 291 19.42 10.10 2.45
N LEU A 292 20.27 9.33 1.79
CA LEU A 292 21.35 9.73 0.89
C LEU A 292 21.10 9.23 -0.54
N ASN A 293 19.87 8.79 -0.84
CA ASN A 293 19.51 8.19 -2.12
C ASN A 293 19.94 9.07 -3.31
N GLY A 294 20.54 8.49 -4.34
CA GLY A 294 20.89 9.17 -5.59
C GLY A 294 22.01 10.19 -5.44
N THR A 295 22.80 10.11 -4.36
CA THR A 295 24.02 10.92 -4.16
C THR A 295 25.25 10.25 -4.76
N ALA A 296 26.35 11.00 -4.87
CA ALA A 296 27.63 10.50 -5.35
C ALA A 296 28.55 9.97 -4.23
N ILE A 297 27.98 9.60 -3.08
CA ILE A 297 28.74 9.16 -1.91
C ILE A 297 29.60 7.92 -2.24
N THR A 298 30.87 7.94 -1.82
CA THR A 298 31.82 6.84 -2.08
C THR A 298 31.95 5.87 -0.90
N GLU A 299 31.80 6.37 0.32
CA GLU A 299 31.88 5.61 1.56
C GLU A 299 31.07 6.27 2.68
N LEU A 300 30.66 5.47 3.68
CA LEU A 300 30.17 5.96 4.96
C LEU A 300 31.27 5.78 6.02
N HIS A 301 31.47 6.79 6.86
CA HIS A 301 32.47 6.74 7.93
C HIS A 301 32.09 5.73 9.02
N SER A 302 33.08 5.12 9.68
CA SER A 302 32.86 4.15 10.77
C SER A 302 32.10 4.74 11.96
N SER A 303 32.15 6.06 12.12
CA SER A 303 31.37 6.77 13.15
C SER A 303 29.85 6.75 12.94
N ILE A 304 29.34 6.07 11.91
CA ILE A 304 27.91 5.76 11.75
C ILE A 304 27.32 5.06 12.99
N GLU A 305 28.14 4.36 13.79
CA GLU A 305 27.71 3.77 15.08
C GLU A 305 27.12 4.79 16.06
N ASN A 306 27.44 6.08 15.90
CA ASN A 306 26.95 7.16 16.75
C ASN A 306 25.51 7.57 16.42
N LEU A 307 24.93 7.10 15.30
CA LEU A 307 23.50 7.29 14.97
C LEU A 307 22.64 6.30 15.75
N THR A 308 22.74 6.33 17.08
CA THR A 308 22.21 5.26 17.94
C THR A 308 20.69 5.11 17.89
N GLY A 309 19.94 6.10 17.40
CA GLY A 309 18.48 6.03 17.20
C GLY A 309 18.04 5.64 15.78
N LEU A 310 18.98 5.43 14.85
CA LEU A 310 18.67 5.25 13.44
C LEU A 310 17.86 3.97 13.21
N SER A 311 16.67 4.12 12.64
CA SER A 311 15.76 3.04 12.29
C SER A 311 15.74 2.72 10.80
N SER A 312 15.95 3.73 9.95
CA SER A 312 15.94 3.58 8.50
C SER A 312 17.11 4.30 7.84
N LEU A 313 17.87 3.58 7.01
CA LEU A 313 18.95 4.11 6.18
C LEU A 313 18.68 3.87 4.69
N ASP A 314 18.59 4.95 3.92
CA ASP A 314 18.32 4.91 2.49
C ASP A 314 19.51 5.41 1.66
N LEU A 315 20.14 4.50 0.94
CA LEU A 315 21.31 4.66 0.07
C LEU A 315 20.99 4.27 -1.37
N GLU A 316 19.71 4.21 -1.75
CA GLU A 316 19.33 3.77 -3.08
C GLU A 316 19.99 4.62 -4.18
N ASN A 317 20.40 4.01 -5.28
CA ASN A 317 21.06 4.64 -6.42
C ASN A 317 22.36 5.40 -6.07
N CYS A 318 23.02 5.12 -4.93
CA CYS A 318 24.38 5.57 -4.63
C CYS A 318 25.41 4.78 -5.44
N LYS A 319 25.48 5.04 -6.75
CA LYS A 319 26.28 4.26 -7.73
C LYS A 319 27.78 4.25 -7.46
N ASN A 320 28.31 5.25 -6.74
CA ASN A 320 29.74 5.36 -6.42
C ASN A 320 30.12 4.70 -5.09
N LEU A 321 29.14 4.21 -4.32
CA LEU A 321 29.38 3.62 -3.01
C LEU A 321 30.13 2.29 -3.17
N LEU A 322 31.31 2.20 -2.55
CA LEU A 322 32.21 1.04 -2.68
C LEU A 322 32.04 0.02 -1.55
N SER A 323 31.76 0.50 -0.34
CA SER A 323 31.62 -0.34 0.86
C SER A 323 30.74 0.33 1.93
N LEU A 324 30.15 -0.52 2.77
CA LEU A 324 29.52 -0.11 4.02
C LEU A 324 30.41 -0.44 5.22
N PRO A 325 30.49 0.42 6.26
CA PRO A 325 31.30 0.16 7.45
C PRO A 325 30.71 -0.99 8.30
N ASP A 326 31.58 -1.79 8.91
CA ASP A 326 31.19 -2.90 9.80
C ASP A 326 30.41 -2.40 11.03
N GLU A 327 30.62 -1.14 11.41
CA GLU A 327 29.94 -0.44 12.50
C GLU A 327 28.42 -0.30 12.32
N LEU A 328 27.86 -0.48 11.11
CA LEU A 328 26.41 -0.57 10.93
C LEU A 328 25.78 -1.69 11.79
N SER A 329 26.54 -2.73 12.11
CA SER A 329 26.12 -3.83 12.98
C SER A 329 25.86 -3.43 14.43
N LYS A 330 26.35 -2.25 14.85
CA LYS A 330 26.17 -1.72 16.21
C LYS A 330 24.88 -0.93 16.37
N LEU A 331 24.18 -0.63 15.27
CA LEU A 331 22.91 0.10 15.26
C LEU A 331 21.76 -0.83 15.67
N LYS A 332 21.37 -0.74 16.94
CA LYS A 332 20.39 -1.64 17.56
C LYS A 332 18.96 -1.47 17.05
N PHE A 333 18.62 -0.29 16.55
CA PHE A 333 17.27 0.02 16.07
C PHE A 333 17.17 0.04 14.54
N LEU A 334 18.26 -0.22 13.80
CA LEU A 334 18.23 -0.20 12.34
C LEU A 334 17.42 -1.39 11.83
N GLU A 335 16.18 -1.12 11.44
CA GLU A 335 15.21 -2.08 10.95
C GLU A 335 15.18 -2.13 9.42
N ASP A 336 15.33 -0.97 8.76
CA ASP A 336 15.21 -0.83 7.31
C ASP A 336 16.51 -0.33 6.66
N LEU A 337 17.00 -1.07 5.67
CA LEU A 337 18.18 -0.69 4.88
C LEU A 337 17.91 -0.83 3.38
N ASN A 338 18.03 0.29 2.67
CA ASN A 338 17.89 0.33 1.21
C ASN A 338 19.24 0.69 0.57
N ILE A 339 19.82 -0.25 -0.17
CA ILE A 339 21.06 -0.11 -0.93
C ILE A 339 20.83 -0.42 -2.43
N SER A 340 19.57 -0.51 -2.87
CA SER A 340 19.21 -0.80 -4.25
C SER A 340 19.90 0.14 -5.24
N GLY A 341 20.41 -0.36 -6.36
CA GLY A 341 21.09 0.44 -7.38
C GLY A 341 22.53 0.86 -7.01
N CYS A 342 23.08 0.41 -5.88
CA CYS A 342 24.49 0.58 -5.54
C CYS A 342 25.37 -0.38 -6.35
N SER A 343 25.54 -0.11 -7.64
CA SER A 343 26.19 -1.01 -8.60
C SER A 343 27.68 -1.25 -8.37
N ASN A 344 28.38 -0.42 -7.58
CA ASN A 344 29.81 -0.59 -7.28
C ASN A 344 30.11 -1.15 -5.89
N LEU A 345 29.07 -1.48 -5.12
CA LEU A 345 29.21 -2.00 -3.77
C LEU A 345 29.82 -3.42 -3.80
N ASP A 346 31.00 -3.60 -3.19
CA ASP A 346 31.80 -4.84 -3.26
C ASP A 346 31.98 -5.52 -1.88
N LYS A 347 31.89 -4.76 -0.78
CA LYS A 347 31.93 -5.30 0.59
C LYS A 347 30.69 -4.87 1.35
N THR A 348 29.98 -5.81 1.96
CA THR A 348 28.66 -5.51 2.52
C THR A 348 28.36 -6.27 3.82
N ILE A 349 27.34 -5.74 4.50
CA ILE A 349 26.91 -5.81 5.90
C ILE A 349 27.06 -7.17 6.59
N ARG A 350 27.74 -7.20 7.74
CA ARG A 350 27.59 -8.25 8.77
C ARG A 350 26.72 -7.70 9.90
N ASN A 351 25.39 -7.84 9.86
CA ASN A 351 24.54 -7.30 10.94
C ASN A 351 23.95 -8.45 11.78
N HIS A 352 23.92 -8.28 13.11
CA HIS A 352 23.68 -9.35 14.08
C HIS A 352 22.27 -9.33 14.74
N GLY A 353 21.26 -8.77 14.08
CA GLY A 353 19.87 -9.17 14.35
C GLY A 353 18.79 -8.09 14.45
N SER A 354 19.05 -6.82 14.14
CA SER A 354 18.01 -5.77 14.17
C SER A 354 17.26 -5.60 12.84
N LEU A 355 17.92 -5.83 11.71
CA LEU A 355 17.30 -5.62 10.38
C LEU A 355 16.08 -6.50 10.17
N VAL A 356 14.98 -5.84 9.80
CA VAL A 356 13.70 -6.44 9.42
C VAL A 356 13.55 -6.44 7.90
N SER A 357 14.03 -5.40 7.23
CA SER A 357 13.94 -5.23 5.77
C SER A 357 15.27 -4.83 5.14
N VAL A 358 15.66 -5.53 4.08
CA VAL A 358 16.82 -5.19 3.25
C VAL A 358 16.42 -5.15 1.78
N ARG A 359 16.62 -4.00 1.14
CA ARG A 359 16.45 -3.81 -0.31
C ARG A 359 17.81 -3.60 -0.96
N ALA A 360 18.21 -4.50 -1.85
CA ALA A 360 19.49 -4.50 -2.53
C ALA A 360 19.37 -4.79 -4.04
N SER A 361 18.20 -4.48 -4.61
CA SER A 361 17.91 -4.63 -6.05
C SER A 361 19.00 -3.97 -6.91
N GLY A 362 19.54 -4.65 -7.92
CA GLY A 362 20.51 -4.09 -8.85
C GLY A 362 21.92 -3.89 -8.28
N CYS A 363 22.20 -4.38 -7.08
CA CYS A 363 23.56 -4.52 -6.56
C CYS A 363 24.31 -5.68 -7.23
N LYS A 364 25.64 -5.73 -7.13
CA LYS A 364 26.39 -6.89 -7.62
C LYS A 364 26.16 -8.13 -6.75
N SER A 365 26.32 -9.32 -7.34
CA SER A 365 26.11 -10.61 -6.68
C SER A 365 26.94 -10.84 -5.40
N GLN A 366 28.07 -10.15 -5.22
CA GLN A 366 28.87 -10.23 -3.99
C GLN A 366 28.11 -9.80 -2.73
N VAL A 367 27.14 -8.87 -2.86
CA VAL A 367 26.32 -8.38 -1.74
C VAL A 367 25.59 -9.52 -1.04
N VAL A 368 25.24 -10.55 -1.81
CA VAL A 368 24.44 -11.70 -1.36
C VAL A 368 25.24 -12.63 -0.43
N ASN A 369 26.55 -12.75 -0.66
CA ASN A 369 27.43 -13.65 0.09
C ASN A 369 27.59 -13.24 1.57
N CYS A 370 27.24 -12.00 1.92
CA CYS A 370 27.36 -11.47 3.27
C CYS A 370 26.08 -11.64 4.12
N LEU A 371 24.94 -11.97 3.50
CA LEU A 371 23.63 -12.01 4.16
C LEU A 371 23.41 -13.26 5.04
N GLY A 372 24.27 -14.27 4.92
CA GLY A 372 24.06 -15.61 5.48
C GLY A 372 24.31 -15.82 6.97
N ALA A 373 24.93 -14.85 7.68
CA ALA A 373 25.30 -15.02 9.08
C ALA A 373 25.06 -13.74 9.88
N GLY A 374 23.88 -13.62 10.50
CA GLY A 374 23.57 -12.57 11.49
C GLY A 374 22.17 -11.96 11.40
N LEU A 375 21.47 -12.13 10.28
CA LEU A 375 20.16 -11.51 10.02
C LEU A 375 18.98 -12.29 10.61
N SER A 376 19.01 -12.57 11.91
CA SER A 376 18.03 -13.44 12.60
C SER A 376 16.61 -12.87 12.73
N SER A 377 16.40 -11.59 12.43
CA SER A 377 15.08 -10.92 12.49
C SER A 377 14.54 -10.52 11.12
N LEU A 378 15.27 -10.83 10.05
CA LEU A 378 14.94 -10.38 8.70
C LEU A 378 13.65 -11.04 8.21
N LYS A 379 12.72 -10.22 7.71
CA LYS A 379 11.42 -10.66 7.17
C LYS A 379 11.32 -10.41 5.68
N THR A 380 11.86 -9.30 5.19
CA THR A 380 11.75 -8.90 3.78
C THR A 380 13.13 -8.71 3.17
N LEU A 381 13.37 -9.38 2.04
CA LEU A 381 14.65 -9.32 1.32
C LEU A 381 14.42 -9.18 -0.18
N ASP A 382 14.90 -8.08 -0.76
CA ASP A 382 14.91 -7.84 -2.21
C ASP A 382 16.33 -7.89 -2.76
N LEU A 383 16.59 -8.89 -3.60
CA LEU A 383 17.83 -9.15 -4.32
C LEU A 383 17.59 -9.21 -5.84
N SER A 384 16.57 -8.51 -6.32
CA SER A 384 16.23 -8.51 -7.75
C SER A 384 17.34 -7.86 -8.59
N GLY A 385 17.57 -8.35 -9.81
CA GLY A 385 18.51 -7.70 -10.74
C GLY A 385 19.98 -7.75 -10.30
N CYS A 386 20.36 -8.66 -9.39
CA CYS A 386 21.71 -8.68 -8.82
C CYS A 386 22.76 -9.45 -9.65
N GLY A 387 22.37 -10.06 -10.77
CA GLY A 387 23.26 -10.90 -11.58
C GLY A 387 23.72 -12.15 -10.85
N ILE A 388 22.90 -12.69 -9.94
CA ILE A 388 23.19 -13.92 -9.20
C ILE A 388 23.16 -15.11 -10.17
N THR A 389 24.24 -15.89 -10.23
CA THR A 389 24.37 -17.07 -11.12
C THR A 389 24.15 -18.40 -10.41
N GLU A 390 24.26 -18.43 -9.08
CA GLU A 390 24.00 -19.61 -8.25
C GLU A 390 23.17 -19.18 -7.04
N PHE A 391 22.19 -20.01 -6.65
CA PHE A 391 21.36 -19.69 -5.50
C PHE A 391 22.21 -19.59 -4.22
N PRO A 392 22.09 -18.51 -3.46
CA PRO A 392 22.85 -18.32 -2.22
C PRO A 392 22.30 -19.21 -1.09
N GLU A 393 22.88 -20.40 -0.90
CA GLU A 393 22.43 -21.36 0.12
C GLU A 393 22.38 -20.76 1.53
N ALA A 394 23.20 -19.76 1.83
CA ALA A 394 23.22 -19.08 3.11
C ALA A 394 21.90 -18.35 3.44
N LEU A 395 21.07 -18.02 2.43
CA LEU A 395 19.72 -17.48 2.67
C LEU A 395 18.81 -18.48 3.38
N THR A 396 19.04 -19.79 3.21
CA THR A 396 18.23 -20.84 3.87
C THR A 396 18.38 -20.86 5.39
N LEU A 397 19.40 -20.18 5.93
CA LEU A 397 19.62 -20.03 7.36
C LEU A 397 18.72 -18.96 7.99
N ILE A 398 18.07 -18.12 7.18
CA ILE A 398 17.21 -17.01 7.63
C ILE A 398 15.77 -17.52 7.78
N SER A 399 15.49 -18.26 8.86
CA SER A 399 14.18 -18.91 9.06
C SER A 399 13.00 -17.95 9.25
N THR A 400 13.26 -16.67 9.54
CA THR A 400 12.25 -15.63 9.77
C THR A 400 11.75 -14.96 8.49
N LEU A 401 12.36 -15.27 7.33
CA LEU A 401 12.09 -14.58 6.08
C LEU A 401 10.66 -14.89 5.59
N THR A 402 9.85 -13.86 5.38
CA THR A 402 8.47 -13.94 4.90
C THR A 402 8.33 -13.57 3.43
N GLU A 403 9.17 -12.67 2.93
CA GLU A 403 9.15 -12.22 1.53
C GLU A 403 10.56 -12.19 0.94
N LEU A 404 10.72 -12.80 -0.24
CA LEU A 404 11.97 -12.90 -0.98
C LEU A 404 11.77 -12.55 -2.45
N ASP A 405 12.40 -11.49 -2.92
CA ASP A 405 12.48 -11.14 -4.34
C ASP A 405 13.85 -11.51 -4.90
N LEU A 406 13.86 -12.44 -5.85
CA LEU A 406 15.02 -12.91 -6.60
C LEU A 406 14.85 -12.68 -8.11
N SER A 407 13.87 -11.87 -8.51
CA SER A 407 13.57 -11.60 -9.92
C SER A 407 14.76 -10.99 -10.68
N GLN A 408 14.78 -11.10 -12.01
CA GLN A 408 15.82 -10.53 -12.88
C GLN A 408 17.25 -11.03 -12.58
N ASN A 409 17.40 -12.27 -12.13
CA ASN A 409 18.70 -12.92 -11.90
C ASN A 409 19.00 -14.03 -12.92
N CYS A 410 20.22 -14.58 -12.88
CA CYS A 410 20.77 -15.50 -13.90
C CYS A 410 21.09 -16.89 -13.34
N PHE A 411 20.43 -17.35 -12.28
CA PHE A 411 20.65 -18.69 -11.73
C PHE A 411 19.90 -19.75 -12.55
N SER A 412 20.51 -20.92 -12.71
CA SER A 412 19.94 -22.02 -13.51
C SER A 412 18.95 -22.89 -12.74
N ALA A 413 19.01 -22.90 -11.41
CA ALA A 413 18.14 -23.70 -10.57
C ALA A 413 17.90 -23.07 -9.20
N ILE A 414 16.70 -23.27 -8.67
CA ILE A 414 16.40 -23.07 -7.25
C ILE A 414 16.59 -24.42 -6.52
N PRO A 415 17.43 -24.48 -5.47
CA PRO A 415 17.74 -25.73 -4.81
C PRO A 415 16.57 -26.22 -3.94
N PRO A 416 16.45 -27.55 -3.71
CA PRO A 416 15.42 -28.12 -2.84
C PRO A 416 15.42 -27.62 -1.40
N SER A 417 16.53 -27.03 -0.94
CA SER A 417 16.66 -26.41 0.39
C SER A 417 15.84 -25.14 0.56
N ILE A 418 15.30 -24.53 -0.51
CA ILE A 418 14.39 -23.38 -0.38
C ILE A 418 13.16 -23.72 0.47
N LYS A 419 12.74 -25.00 0.49
CA LYS A 419 11.64 -25.50 1.33
C LYS A 419 11.89 -25.34 2.84
N ASP A 420 13.15 -25.14 3.25
CA ASP A 420 13.54 -25.05 4.64
C ASP A 420 13.17 -23.67 5.24
N LEU A 421 12.89 -22.66 4.40
CA LEU A 421 12.34 -21.35 4.78
C LEU A 421 10.86 -21.45 5.19
N GLN A 422 10.59 -21.91 6.42
CA GLN A 422 9.23 -22.25 6.88
C GLN A 422 8.25 -21.07 6.93
N GLU A 423 8.75 -19.86 7.18
CA GLU A 423 7.92 -18.64 7.28
C GLU A 423 7.75 -17.92 5.93
N LEU A 424 8.35 -18.42 4.85
CA LEU A 424 8.31 -17.74 3.55
C LEU A 424 6.91 -17.84 2.94
N GLN A 425 6.29 -16.67 2.77
CA GLN A 425 4.94 -16.50 2.23
C GLN A 425 4.94 -16.01 0.79
N SER A 426 5.96 -15.26 0.37
CA SER A 426 6.06 -14.65 -0.96
C SER A 426 7.43 -14.87 -1.57
N LEU A 427 7.47 -15.40 -2.80
CA LEU A 427 8.69 -15.61 -3.59
C LEU A 427 8.50 -15.07 -5.02
N ASP A 428 9.32 -14.13 -5.43
CA ASP A 428 9.36 -13.62 -6.80
C ASP A 428 10.63 -14.12 -7.53
N LEU A 429 10.42 -14.80 -8.65
CA LEU A 429 11.44 -15.36 -9.56
C LEU A 429 11.26 -14.82 -10.98
N SER A 430 10.51 -13.74 -11.17
CA SER A 430 10.18 -13.21 -12.50
C SER A 430 11.43 -12.78 -13.26
N HIS A 431 11.41 -12.90 -14.58
CA HIS A 431 12.51 -12.54 -15.49
C HIS A 431 13.85 -13.23 -15.18
N CYS A 432 13.83 -14.39 -14.51
CA CYS A 432 14.99 -15.27 -14.37
C CYS A 432 15.15 -16.12 -15.64
N GLN A 433 15.65 -15.50 -16.72
CA GLN A 433 15.64 -16.11 -18.05
C GLN A 433 16.50 -17.38 -18.19
N GLU A 434 17.50 -17.56 -17.33
CA GLU A 434 18.37 -18.75 -17.29
C GLU A 434 17.84 -19.87 -16.39
N LEU A 435 16.76 -19.62 -15.63
CA LEU A 435 16.19 -20.60 -14.71
C LEU A 435 15.63 -21.79 -15.49
N GLN A 436 16.23 -22.97 -15.31
CA GLN A 436 15.83 -24.22 -15.96
C GLN A 436 14.98 -25.11 -15.06
N SER A 437 15.19 -25.02 -13.74
CA SER A 437 14.47 -25.88 -12.80
C SER A 437 14.08 -25.19 -11.49
N LEU A 438 12.85 -25.45 -11.05
CA LEU A 438 12.32 -25.07 -9.74
C LEU A 438 11.90 -26.35 -9.01
N SER A 439 12.66 -26.72 -7.98
CA SER A 439 12.41 -27.95 -7.20
C SER A 439 12.21 -27.63 -5.74
N GLY A 440 11.05 -28.01 -5.20
CA GLY A 440 10.68 -27.68 -3.82
C GLY A 440 10.19 -26.25 -3.70
N VAL A 441 9.21 -26.07 -2.81
CA VAL A 441 8.71 -24.77 -2.34
C VAL A 441 8.33 -24.92 -0.87
N PRO A 442 8.45 -23.86 -0.05
CA PRO A 442 7.95 -23.86 1.33
C PRO A 442 6.47 -24.22 1.40
N ALA A 443 6.07 -24.92 2.47
CA ALA A 443 4.68 -25.34 2.65
C ALA A 443 3.73 -24.13 2.83
N GLY A 444 4.21 -23.08 3.50
CA GLY A 444 3.51 -21.82 3.77
C GLY A 444 3.52 -20.81 2.63
N LEU A 445 4.08 -21.14 1.47
CA LEU A 445 4.14 -20.22 0.33
C LEU A 445 2.72 -19.91 -0.18
N THR A 446 2.36 -18.63 -0.17
CA THR A 446 1.06 -18.12 -0.64
C THR A 446 1.18 -17.39 -1.97
N ARG A 447 2.33 -16.78 -2.25
CA ARG A 447 2.61 -16.08 -3.50
C ARG A 447 3.88 -16.64 -4.13
N LEU A 448 3.77 -17.07 -5.38
CA LEU A 448 4.89 -17.45 -6.23
C LEU A 448 4.73 -16.75 -7.57
N ASN A 449 5.69 -15.92 -7.96
CA ASN A 449 5.69 -15.28 -9.27
C ASN A 449 6.85 -15.80 -10.12
N VAL A 450 6.53 -16.40 -11.26
CA VAL A 450 7.48 -16.94 -12.25
C VAL A 450 7.03 -16.46 -13.63
N LEU A 451 7.18 -15.16 -13.86
CA LEU A 451 6.86 -14.52 -15.12
C LEU A 451 8.10 -14.43 -16.01
N ASN A 452 7.99 -14.71 -17.31
CA ASN A 452 9.07 -14.53 -18.30
C ASN A 452 10.37 -15.30 -17.94
N CYS A 453 10.22 -16.53 -17.45
CA CYS A 453 11.32 -17.47 -17.20
C CYS A 453 11.43 -18.42 -18.40
N ILE A 454 11.97 -17.92 -19.50
CA ILE A 454 11.90 -18.59 -20.81
C ILE A 454 12.60 -19.95 -20.88
N SER A 455 13.62 -20.21 -20.04
CA SER A 455 14.35 -21.48 -20.03
C SER A 455 13.76 -22.52 -19.07
N LEU A 456 12.68 -22.19 -18.35
CA LEU A 456 12.15 -23.05 -17.29
C LEU A 456 11.50 -24.30 -17.88
N GLU A 457 12.15 -25.45 -17.70
CA GLU A 457 11.69 -26.73 -18.24
C GLU A 457 11.05 -27.61 -17.16
N MET A 458 11.64 -27.61 -15.95
CA MET A 458 11.30 -28.55 -14.88
C MET A 458 10.74 -27.84 -13.65
N VAL A 459 9.53 -28.22 -13.24
CA VAL A 459 8.89 -27.69 -12.02
C VAL A 459 8.39 -28.84 -11.16
N VAL A 460 8.83 -28.87 -9.89
CA VAL A 460 8.41 -29.86 -8.89
C VAL A 460 8.01 -29.14 -7.61
N LEU A 461 6.74 -28.73 -7.53
CA LEU A 461 6.11 -28.14 -6.35
C LEU A 461 5.72 -29.29 -5.41
N GLY A 462 6.37 -29.39 -4.25
CA GLY A 462 6.35 -30.59 -3.39
C GLY A 462 4.96 -31.17 -3.03
N ASN A 463 4.97 -32.38 -2.47
CA ASN A 463 3.75 -33.14 -2.11
C ASN A 463 3.06 -32.70 -0.82
N SER A 464 3.37 -31.53 -0.26
CA SER A 464 2.91 -31.14 1.09
C SER A 464 1.39 -31.23 1.18
N SER A 465 0.93 -32.31 1.82
CA SER A 465 -0.45 -32.53 2.25
C SER A 465 -0.71 -31.74 3.55
N GLU A 466 0.36 -31.26 4.17
CA GLU A 466 0.42 -30.38 5.32
C GLU A 466 0.28 -28.94 4.82
N LEU A 467 -0.95 -28.55 4.49
CA LEU A 467 -1.33 -27.16 4.73
C LEU A 467 -1.30 -27.02 6.25
N GLN A 468 -0.25 -26.38 6.80
CA GLN A 468 -0.42 -25.81 8.15
C GLN A 468 -1.65 -24.91 8.05
N LEU A 469 -2.52 -24.98 9.06
CA LEU A 469 -3.65 -24.07 9.21
C LEU A 469 -3.09 -22.67 9.48
N TYR A 470 -2.51 -22.06 8.45
CA TYR A 470 -2.17 -20.65 8.43
C TYR A 470 -3.48 -19.87 8.44
N PRO A 471 -3.48 -18.63 8.96
CA PRO A 471 -4.69 -17.82 9.02
C PRO A 471 -5.42 -17.86 7.67
N LEU A 472 -6.69 -18.31 7.66
CA LEU A 472 -7.55 -18.45 6.47
C LEU A 472 -7.87 -17.09 5.79
N SER A 473 -7.06 -16.05 6.05
CA SER A 473 -7.11 -14.71 5.48
C SER A 473 -6.46 -14.59 4.10
N ASN A 474 -5.76 -15.61 3.61
CA ASN A 474 -4.83 -15.43 2.48
C ASN A 474 -5.42 -15.87 1.14
N VAL A 475 -5.31 -14.96 0.15
CA VAL A 475 -5.46 -15.27 -1.27
C VAL A 475 -4.12 -15.85 -1.73
N GLU A 476 -4.12 -17.11 -2.15
CA GLU A 476 -2.94 -17.73 -2.76
C GLU A 476 -2.90 -17.41 -4.25
N THR A 477 -1.72 -17.09 -4.77
CA THR A 477 -1.48 -16.82 -6.19
C THR A 477 -0.16 -17.45 -6.64
N PHE A 478 -0.23 -18.36 -7.59
CA PHE A 478 0.92 -19.03 -8.20
C PHE A 478 0.93 -18.75 -9.70
N VAL A 479 1.89 -17.94 -10.15
CA VAL A 479 2.02 -17.50 -11.54
C VAL A 479 3.22 -18.19 -12.17
N PHE A 480 2.97 -18.84 -13.31
CA PHE A 480 3.95 -19.22 -14.30
C PHE A 480 3.50 -18.55 -15.59
N ALA A 481 3.98 -17.37 -15.92
CA ALA A 481 3.53 -16.66 -17.12
C ALA A 481 4.70 -16.53 -18.08
N ASP A 482 4.43 -16.62 -19.38
CA ASP A 482 5.44 -16.51 -20.44
C ASP A 482 6.64 -17.45 -20.22
N CYS A 483 6.34 -18.72 -19.93
CA CYS A 483 7.32 -19.80 -19.71
C CYS A 483 7.22 -20.86 -20.82
N PRO A 484 7.63 -20.56 -22.07
CA PRO A 484 7.39 -21.42 -23.23
C PRO A 484 8.09 -22.79 -23.19
N SER A 485 9.19 -22.93 -22.45
CA SER A 485 9.96 -24.18 -22.36
C SER A 485 9.45 -25.19 -21.34
N LEU A 486 8.34 -24.91 -20.64
CA LEU A 486 7.79 -25.84 -19.65
C LEU A 486 7.50 -27.20 -20.28
N SER A 487 8.15 -28.23 -19.75
CA SER A 487 7.91 -29.60 -20.18
C SER A 487 6.47 -30.04 -19.85
N HIS A 488 5.96 -31.03 -20.59
CA HIS A 488 4.67 -31.65 -20.27
C HIS A 488 4.60 -32.12 -18.81
N TYR A 489 5.71 -32.68 -18.31
CA TYR A 489 5.83 -33.12 -16.92
C TYR A 489 5.70 -31.96 -15.93
N ALA A 490 6.30 -30.80 -16.22
CA ALA A 490 6.18 -29.61 -15.37
C ALA A 490 4.73 -29.09 -15.32
N ILE A 491 4.05 -29.02 -16.47
CA ILE A 491 2.64 -28.62 -16.55
C ILE A 491 1.75 -29.57 -15.74
N GLU A 492 1.96 -30.89 -15.85
CA GLU A 492 1.24 -31.89 -15.06
C GLU A 492 1.47 -31.71 -13.55
N ASN A 493 2.70 -31.38 -13.13
CA ASN A 493 3.00 -31.11 -11.73
C ASN A 493 2.30 -29.85 -11.21
N ILE A 494 2.30 -28.76 -11.98
CA ILE A 494 1.59 -27.52 -11.64
C ILE A 494 0.08 -27.80 -11.54
N GLN A 495 -0.50 -28.50 -12.51
CA GLN A 495 -1.92 -28.89 -12.48
C GLN A 495 -2.28 -29.78 -11.29
N ALA A 496 -1.43 -30.77 -10.98
CA ALA A 496 -1.63 -31.65 -9.84
C ALA A 496 -1.54 -30.89 -8.52
N PHE A 497 -0.59 -29.96 -8.40
CA PHE A 497 -0.45 -29.09 -7.23
C PHE A 497 -1.66 -28.17 -7.07
N ALA A 498 -2.09 -27.49 -8.13
CA ALA A 498 -3.28 -26.65 -8.14
C ALA A 498 -4.54 -27.41 -7.73
N ARG A 499 -4.73 -28.61 -8.30
CA ARG A 499 -5.84 -29.50 -7.93
C ARG A 499 -5.80 -29.85 -6.44
N ARG A 500 -4.65 -30.23 -5.89
CA ARG A 500 -4.54 -30.56 -4.45
C ARG A 500 -4.92 -29.35 -3.59
N ARG A 501 -4.37 -28.18 -3.86
CA ARG A 501 -4.67 -26.94 -3.11
C ARG A 501 -6.16 -26.61 -3.14
N ILE A 502 -6.79 -26.62 -4.32
CA ILE A 502 -8.23 -26.39 -4.50
C ILE A 502 -9.06 -27.37 -3.65
N TYR A 503 -8.77 -28.67 -3.74
CA TYR A 503 -9.54 -29.67 -3.00
C TYR A 503 -9.32 -29.56 -1.49
N VAL A 504 -8.12 -29.21 -1.02
CA VAL A 504 -7.88 -29.01 0.41
C VAL A 504 -8.64 -27.79 0.94
N LEU A 505 -8.61 -26.64 0.24
CA LEU A 505 -9.38 -25.45 0.63
C LEU A 505 -10.89 -25.74 0.66
N ALA A 506 -11.39 -26.43 -0.37
CA ALA A 506 -12.79 -26.83 -0.42
C ALA A 506 -13.15 -27.84 0.69
N SER A 507 -12.20 -28.70 1.12
CA SER A 507 -12.38 -29.64 2.25
C SER A 507 -12.53 -28.94 3.59
N HIS A 508 -11.72 -27.91 3.84
CA HIS A 508 -11.83 -27.11 5.08
C HIS A 508 -13.21 -26.46 5.20
N LEU A 509 -13.74 -25.95 4.08
CA LEU A 509 -15.09 -25.42 4.02
C LEU A 509 -16.15 -26.51 4.24
N GLY A 510 -15.97 -27.68 3.61
CA GLY A 510 -16.88 -28.82 3.73
C GLY A 510 -17.01 -29.38 5.15
N VAL A 511 -15.90 -29.50 5.88
CA VAL A 511 -15.90 -29.88 7.29
C VAL A 511 -16.72 -28.88 8.11
N THR A 512 -16.52 -27.58 7.89
CA THR A 512 -17.25 -26.51 8.59
C THR A 512 -18.77 -26.58 8.34
N LEU A 513 -19.18 -26.96 7.13
CA LEU A 513 -20.59 -27.04 6.72
C LEU A 513 -21.30 -28.31 7.21
N ASN A 514 -20.63 -29.48 7.18
CA ASN A 514 -21.22 -30.75 7.61
C ASN A 514 -21.56 -30.79 9.10
N PHE A 515 -20.86 -30.03 9.96
CA PHE A 515 -21.20 -29.94 11.38
C PHE A 515 -22.55 -29.23 11.67
N ARG A 516 -23.15 -28.57 10.67
CA ARG A 516 -24.43 -27.86 10.79
C ARG A 516 -25.67 -28.74 10.53
N GLY A 517 -25.49 -29.95 10.00
CA GLY A 517 -26.58 -30.90 9.76
C GLY A 517 -27.25 -31.44 11.04
N GLY A 518 -26.70 -31.12 12.21
CA GLY A 518 -27.35 -31.29 13.51
C GLY A 518 -27.93 -29.96 14.00
N ASP A 519 -29.23 -29.96 14.30
CA ASP A 519 -30.08 -28.85 14.73
C ASP A 519 -29.39 -27.86 15.70
N LEU A 520 -28.94 -26.70 15.20
CA LEU A 520 -28.22 -25.68 15.96
C LEU A 520 -29.03 -24.38 16.02
N SER A 521 -29.88 -24.26 17.03
CA SER A 521 -30.16 -22.95 17.60
C SER A 521 -28.90 -22.52 18.37
N LEU A 522 -28.21 -21.46 17.94
CA LEU A 522 -26.97 -20.97 18.57
C LEU A 522 -27.10 -20.67 20.08
N ASN A 523 -28.33 -20.65 20.61
CA ASN A 523 -28.66 -20.27 21.99
C ASN A 523 -28.90 -21.46 22.94
N SER A 524 -28.90 -22.72 22.49
CA SER A 524 -29.32 -23.87 23.32
C SER A 524 -28.20 -24.74 23.90
N TRP A 525 -26.98 -24.68 23.37
CA TRP A 525 -25.93 -25.66 23.71
C TRP A 525 -24.90 -25.17 24.75
N MET A 526 -24.73 -23.85 24.90
CA MET A 526 -23.85 -23.26 25.93
C MET A 526 -24.65 -22.32 26.82
N LYS A 527 -24.49 -22.40 28.16
CA LYS A 527 -25.23 -21.48 29.06
C LYS A 527 -24.80 -20.04 28.72
N PRO A 528 -25.73 -19.06 28.66
CA PRO A 528 -25.42 -17.67 28.32
C PRO A 528 -24.33 -17.00 29.18
N GLN A 529 -24.08 -17.54 30.36
CA GLN A 529 -23.02 -17.11 31.29
C GLN A 529 -21.63 -17.65 30.90
N GLN A 530 -21.56 -18.89 30.39
CA GLN A 530 -20.30 -19.50 29.90
C GLN A 530 -19.85 -18.82 28.60
N LEU A 531 -20.80 -18.51 27.69
CA LEU A 531 -20.51 -17.77 26.46
C LEU A 531 -20.05 -16.33 26.77
N ARG A 532 -20.73 -15.64 27.70
CA ARG A 532 -20.31 -14.31 28.15
C ARG A 532 -18.94 -14.33 28.82
N TYR A 533 -18.62 -15.36 29.62
CA TYR A 533 -17.33 -15.48 30.26
C TYR A 533 -16.20 -15.69 29.23
N LEU A 534 -16.39 -16.60 28.28
CA LEU A 534 -15.47 -16.86 27.16
C LEU A 534 -15.21 -15.60 26.31
N LEU A 535 -16.28 -14.88 25.95
CA LEU A 535 -16.19 -13.60 25.25
C LEU A 535 -15.53 -12.52 26.12
N SER A 536 -15.75 -12.52 27.44
CA SER A 536 -15.11 -11.56 28.37
C SER A 536 -13.62 -11.84 28.61
N SER A 537 -13.17 -13.10 28.53
CA SER A 537 -11.74 -13.45 28.53
C SER A 537 -11.05 -13.04 27.22
N MET A 538 -11.80 -12.81 26.15
CA MET A 538 -11.31 -12.25 24.89
C MET A 538 -11.18 -10.71 24.92
N TYR A 539 -11.82 -10.02 25.87
CA TYR A 539 -11.76 -8.56 26.01
C TYR A 539 -10.40 -8.01 26.51
N GLY A 540 -9.45 -8.88 26.85
CA GLY A 540 -8.07 -8.48 27.18
C GLY A 540 -7.19 -8.14 25.95
N TYR A 541 -7.68 -8.43 24.75
CA TYR A 541 -7.04 -8.09 23.47
C TYR A 541 -7.64 -6.79 22.91
N GLY A 542 -6.84 -5.98 22.21
CA GLY A 542 -7.22 -4.65 21.72
C GLY A 542 -8.37 -4.67 20.71
N SER A 543 -8.69 -5.83 20.13
CA SER A 543 -9.90 -6.06 19.33
C SER A 543 -10.38 -7.53 19.39
N LEU A 544 -11.66 -7.77 19.05
CA LEU A 544 -12.21 -9.13 18.85
C LEU A 544 -11.40 -9.92 17.80
N HIS A 545 -10.82 -9.21 16.83
CA HIS A 545 -9.96 -9.76 15.81
C HIS A 545 -8.63 -10.27 16.38
N GLU A 546 -7.95 -9.47 17.20
CA GLU A 546 -6.74 -9.91 17.92
C GLU A 546 -7.02 -11.07 18.88
N ALA A 547 -8.20 -11.10 19.50
CA ALA A 547 -8.61 -12.22 20.36
C ALA A 547 -8.83 -13.51 19.56
N LEU A 548 -9.40 -13.43 18.35
CA LEU A 548 -9.59 -14.57 17.45
C LEU A 548 -8.26 -15.03 16.84
N ILE A 549 -7.34 -14.11 16.52
CA ILE A 549 -5.95 -14.43 16.15
C ILE A 549 -5.23 -15.09 17.33
N GLY A 550 -5.36 -14.56 18.55
CA GLY A 550 -4.74 -15.11 19.75
C GLY A 550 -5.26 -16.51 20.09
N LEU A 551 -6.56 -16.76 19.91
CA LEU A 551 -7.12 -18.12 19.98
C LEU A 551 -6.54 -19.01 18.88
N HIS A 552 -6.59 -18.58 17.62
CA HIS A 552 -6.06 -19.36 16.49
C HIS A 552 -4.56 -19.65 16.65
N ALA A 553 -3.76 -18.68 17.08
CA ALA A 553 -2.35 -18.85 17.40
C ALA A 553 -2.18 -19.80 18.60
N ALA A 554 -2.95 -19.68 19.68
CA ALA A 554 -2.87 -20.64 20.79
C ALA A 554 -3.26 -22.08 20.39
N PHE A 555 -4.11 -22.26 19.38
CA PHE A 555 -4.55 -23.58 18.88
C PHE A 555 -3.67 -24.15 17.75
N PHE A 556 -3.04 -23.29 16.95
CA PHE A 556 -2.40 -23.64 15.68
C PHE A 556 -1.01 -23.03 15.48
N SER A 557 -0.44 -22.30 16.46
CA SER A 557 0.94 -21.84 16.38
C SER A 557 1.93 -22.99 16.60
N ASN A 558 3.04 -22.90 15.87
CA ASN A 558 4.17 -23.83 15.95
C ASN A 558 4.87 -23.88 17.32
N GLU A 559 4.52 -23.03 18.30
CA GLU A 559 5.17 -23.03 19.63
C GLU A 559 4.86 -24.29 20.46
N LEU A 560 3.74 -24.98 20.17
CA LEU A 560 3.37 -26.24 20.82
C LEU A 560 3.71 -27.48 19.98
N ILE A 561 4.33 -27.35 18.81
CA ILE A 561 4.72 -28.49 17.96
C ILE A 561 6.01 -29.12 18.49
N SER A 562 5.87 -29.81 19.62
CA SER A 562 6.75 -30.93 19.95
C SER A 562 6.16 -32.21 19.34
N LYS A 563 6.70 -32.67 18.20
CA LYS A 563 6.66 -34.08 17.69
C LYS A 563 5.34 -34.88 17.81
N GLU A 564 4.17 -34.25 17.95
CA GLU A 564 2.90 -34.94 18.20
C GLU A 564 2.02 -34.92 16.95
N HIS A 565 1.46 -36.08 16.61
CA HIS A 565 0.58 -36.25 15.46
C HIS A 565 -0.71 -35.41 15.66
N PRO A 566 -1.25 -34.73 14.62
CA PRO A 566 -2.38 -33.79 14.76
C PRO A 566 -3.62 -34.37 15.46
N SER A 567 -3.87 -35.67 15.27
CA SER A 567 -4.95 -36.40 15.93
C SER A 567 -4.76 -36.58 17.44
N ARG A 568 -3.52 -36.67 17.94
CA ARG A 568 -3.21 -36.73 19.38
C ARG A 568 -3.32 -35.37 20.04
N LEU A 569 -2.86 -34.32 19.35
CA LEU A 569 -3.00 -32.94 19.80
C LEU A 569 -4.48 -32.57 19.93
N LEU A 570 -5.30 -32.88 18.91
CA LEU A 570 -6.75 -32.70 18.94
C LEU A 570 -7.38 -33.45 20.12
N SER A 571 -7.00 -34.71 20.34
CA SER A 571 -7.50 -35.50 21.47
C SER A 571 -7.11 -34.92 22.83
N ARG A 572 -5.91 -34.35 22.96
CA ARG A 572 -5.42 -33.76 24.21
C ARG A 572 -6.09 -32.41 24.49
N ILE A 573 -6.32 -31.61 23.47
CA ILE A 573 -7.08 -30.36 23.55
C ILE A 573 -8.53 -30.62 23.93
N LEU A 574 -9.16 -31.62 23.30
CA LEU A 574 -10.51 -32.07 23.66
C LEU A 574 -10.55 -32.57 25.11
N HIS A 575 -9.51 -33.28 25.56
CA HIS A 575 -9.40 -33.71 26.95
C HIS A 575 -9.24 -32.52 27.93
N ASP A 576 -8.39 -31.53 27.62
CA ASP A 576 -8.14 -30.37 28.47
C ASP A 576 -9.38 -29.45 28.58
N PHE A 577 -10.12 -29.28 27.48
CA PHE A 577 -11.38 -28.53 27.49
C PHE A 577 -12.50 -29.28 28.24
N HIS A 578 -12.56 -30.60 28.10
CA HIS A 578 -13.47 -31.45 28.86
C HIS A 578 -13.18 -31.33 30.38
N GLU A 579 -11.91 -31.47 30.78
CA GLU A 579 -11.48 -31.41 32.18
C GLU A 579 -11.63 -30.01 32.79
N ARG A 580 -11.27 -28.93 32.09
CA ARG A 580 -11.34 -27.56 32.65
C ARG A 580 -12.74 -26.98 32.68
N TYR A 581 -13.58 -27.32 31.70
CA TYR A 581 -14.84 -26.61 31.48
C TYR A 581 -16.08 -27.53 31.52
N GLY A 582 -15.88 -28.84 31.70
CA GLY A 582 -16.96 -29.83 31.77
C GLY A 582 -17.76 -29.97 30.46
N LEU A 583 -17.16 -29.57 29.33
CA LEU A 583 -17.81 -29.60 28.02
C LEU A 583 -17.80 -31.02 27.46
N SER A 584 -18.93 -31.50 26.94
CA SER A 584 -18.93 -32.78 26.23
C SER A 584 -18.13 -32.67 24.91
N ILE A 585 -17.71 -33.80 24.35
CA ILE A 585 -17.06 -33.85 23.02
C ILE A 585 -17.91 -33.12 21.97
N GLN A 586 -19.23 -33.26 22.06
CA GLN A 586 -20.19 -32.59 21.19
C GLN A 586 -20.15 -31.05 21.37
N ASP A 587 -20.08 -30.56 22.60
CA ASP A 587 -20.04 -29.11 22.90
C ASP A 587 -18.73 -28.47 22.43
N MET A 588 -17.62 -29.20 22.53
CA MET A 588 -16.32 -28.73 22.03
C MET A 588 -16.29 -28.64 20.51
N LEU A 589 -16.87 -29.61 19.81
CA LEU A 589 -16.99 -29.57 18.35
C LEU A 589 -17.87 -28.40 17.88
N HIS A 590 -18.96 -28.10 18.60
CA HIS A 590 -19.78 -26.90 18.34
C HIS A 590 -19.01 -25.59 18.59
N PHE A 591 -18.16 -25.53 19.60
CA PHE A 591 -17.31 -24.37 19.87
C PHE A 591 -16.27 -24.12 18.77
N PHE A 592 -15.60 -25.16 18.27
CA PHE A 592 -14.67 -25.03 17.15
C PHE A 592 -15.39 -24.63 15.85
N SER A 593 -16.60 -25.15 15.62
CA SER A 593 -17.45 -24.71 14.50
C SER A 593 -17.80 -23.21 14.61
N LEU A 594 -18.10 -22.70 15.80
CA LEU A 594 -18.37 -21.28 16.05
C LEU A 594 -17.14 -20.38 15.81
N ILE A 595 -15.94 -20.81 16.22
CA ILE A 595 -14.71 -20.05 15.96
C ILE A 595 -14.41 -19.99 14.46
N ALA A 596 -14.50 -21.13 13.76
CA ALA A 596 -14.34 -21.17 12.30
C ALA A 596 -15.39 -20.30 11.59
N HIS A 597 -16.62 -20.27 12.11
CA HIS A 597 -17.71 -19.42 11.61
C HIS A 597 -17.42 -17.92 11.78
N LEU A 598 -16.99 -17.50 12.97
CA LEU A 598 -16.60 -16.11 13.23
C LEU A 598 -15.37 -15.72 12.41
N TYR A 599 -14.43 -16.65 12.20
CA TYR A 599 -13.25 -16.41 11.40
C TYR A 599 -13.57 -16.18 9.91
N LEU A 600 -14.35 -17.07 9.28
CA LEU A 600 -14.80 -16.93 7.88
C LEU A 600 -15.68 -15.69 7.65
N TYR A 601 -16.47 -15.29 8.65
CA TYR A 601 -17.33 -14.11 8.56
C TYR A 601 -16.55 -12.79 8.65
N TYR A 602 -15.47 -12.72 9.46
CA TYR A 602 -14.78 -11.46 9.77
C TYR A 602 -13.46 -11.22 9.03
N GLN A 603 -12.78 -12.22 8.44
CA GLN A 603 -11.35 -12.07 8.12
C GLN A 603 -10.85 -12.46 6.72
N GLY A 604 -11.63 -13.11 5.87
CA GLY A 604 -11.17 -13.39 4.52
C GLY A 604 -11.78 -14.65 3.94
N LYS A 605 -12.01 -14.61 2.62
CA LYS A 605 -12.54 -15.75 1.88
C LYS A 605 -11.35 -16.48 1.26
N PRO A 606 -11.01 -17.70 1.72
CA PRO A 606 -9.86 -18.41 1.18
C PRO A 606 -10.08 -18.64 -0.32
N SER A 607 -9.05 -18.27 -1.08
CA SER A 607 -9.01 -18.48 -2.51
C SER A 607 -7.60 -18.88 -2.93
N THR A 608 -7.51 -19.65 -4.00
CA THR A 608 -6.24 -20.06 -4.60
C THR A 608 -6.33 -19.88 -6.10
N ASN A 609 -5.28 -19.30 -6.67
CA ASN A 609 -5.23 -18.87 -8.06
C ASN A 609 -3.94 -19.36 -8.69
N PHE A 610 -4.06 -19.87 -9.92
CA PHE A 610 -2.98 -20.39 -10.71
C PHE A 610 -3.06 -19.80 -12.11
N CYS A 611 -1.91 -19.43 -12.65
CA CYS A 611 -1.75 -19.08 -14.06
C CYS A 611 -0.56 -19.85 -14.62
N PHE A 612 -0.73 -20.57 -15.73
CA PHE A 612 0.37 -21.28 -16.40
C PHE A 612 0.11 -21.50 -17.89
N PRO A 613 1.16 -21.64 -18.74
CA PRO A 613 0.98 -21.97 -20.14
C PRO A 613 0.30 -23.33 -20.28
N SER A 614 -0.73 -23.42 -21.12
CA SER A 614 -1.43 -24.67 -21.40
C SER A 614 -2.12 -24.61 -22.75
N ALA A 615 -2.17 -25.73 -23.46
CA ALA A 615 -2.92 -25.85 -24.71
C ALA A 615 -4.42 -26.10 -24.49
N ASP A 616 -4.80 -26.68 -23.34
CA ASP A 616 -6.20 -26.99 -23.03
C ASP A 616 -6.52 -26.96 -21.53
N ILE A 617 -7.80 -27.09 -21.20
CA ILE A 617 -8.32 -27.21 -19.84
C ILE A 617 -8.10 -28.65 -19.31
N PRO A 618 -7.73 -28.82 -18.03
CA PRO A 618 -7.54 -30.15 -17.43
C PRO A 618 -8.77 -31.04 -17.53
N GLU A 619 -8.58 -32.34 -17.82
CA GLU A 619 -9.67 -33.31 -18.04
C GLU A 619 -10.61 -33.51 -16.84
N TRP A 620 -10.16 -33.20 -15.62
CA TRP A 620 -10.97 -33.38 -14.42
C TRP A 620 -12.09 -32.34 -14.28
N PHE A 621 -12.14 -31.33 -15.14
CA PHE A 621 -13.28 -30.42 -15.27
C PHE A 621 -14.41 -31.07 -16.09
N CYS A 622 -15.50 -31.43 -15.43
CA CYS A 622 -16.62 -32.12 -16.08
C CYS A 622 -17.51 -31.22 -16.96
N HIS A 623 -17.47 -29.90 -16.78
CA HIS A 623 -18.20 -28.95 -17.62
C HIS A 623 -17.23 -27.99 -18.31
N GLN A 624 -17.13 -28.09 -19.63
CA GLN A 624 -16.26 -27.23 -20.44
C GLN A 624 -17.04 -26.68 -21.65
N ARG A 625 -16.78 -25.43 -22.03
CA ARG A 625 -17.37 -24.77 -23.19
C ARG A 625 -16.34 -23.87 -23.89
N ASN A 626 -16.50 -23.73 -25.21
CA ASN A 626 -15.75 -22.72 -25.96
C ASN A 626 -16.35 -21.33 -25.71
N GLY A 627 -15.49 -20.32 -25.64
CA GLY A 627 -15.86 -18.94 -25.33
C GLY A 627 -15.89 -18.63 -23.83
N SER A 628 -16.36 -17.43 -23.49
CA SER A 628 -16.35 -16.86 -22.14
C SER A 628 -17.57 -17.20 -21.29
N PHE A 629 -18.57 -17.91 -21.83
CA PHE A 629 -19.82 -18.22 -21.15
C PHE A 629 -20.00 -19.73 -20.94
N ILE A 630 -20.39 -20.13 -19.73
CA ILE A 630 -20.77 -21.50 -19.41
C ILE A 630 -21.96 -21.57 -18.47
N ALA A 631 -22.87 -22.50 -18.76
CA ALA A 631 -24.00 -22.84 -17.90
C ALA A 631 -23.85 -24.28 -17.41
N VAL A 632 -23.93 -24.47 -16.09
CA VAL A 632 -23.75 -25.74 -15.40
C VAL A 632 -25.04 -26.15 -14.72
N MET A 633 -25.46 -27.39 -14.94
CA MET A 633 -26.57 -28.00 -14.21
C MET A 633 -26.02 -28.73 -12.99
N ILE A 634 -26.49 -28.36 -11.81
CA ILE A 634 -26.05 -28.94 -10.54
C ILE A 634 -26.91 -30.18 -10.27
N GLN A 635 -26.30 -31.37 -10.41
CA GLN A 635 -26.94 -32.65 -10.14
C GLN A 635 -26.35 -33.26 -8.86
N ARG A 636 -27.22 -33.70 -7.94
CA ARG A 636 -26.79 -34.39 -6.72
C ARG A 636 -26.26 -35.78 -7.08
N PRO A 637 -25.16 -36.25 -6.46
CA PRO A 637 -24.75 -37.64 -6.60
C PRO A 637 -25.82 -38.58 -6.03
N GLU A 638 -26.44 -39.41 -6.86
CA GLU A 638 -27.50 -40.36 -6.44
C GLU A 638 -26.97 -41.55 -5.58
N ARG A 639 -25.65 -41.61 -5.31
CA ARG A 639 -24.98 -42.77 -4.71
C ARG A 639 -24.05 -42.42 -3.55
N SER A 640 -24.63 -42.00 -2.43
CA SER A 640 -24.08 -42.23 -1.09
C SER A 640 -25.13 -41.91 -0.04
N ASP A 641 -25.25 -42.73 1.00
CA ASP A 641 -26.09 -42.46 2.19
C ASP A 641 -25.58 -41.25 3.02
N GLU A 642 -24.65 -40.46 2.49
CA GLU A 642 -24.05 -39.26 3.07
C GLU A 642 -24.58 -38.00 2.36
N ILE A 643 -25.03 -37.01 3.14
CA ILE A 643 -25.45 -35.68 2.66
C ILE A 643 -24.20 -34.97 2.10
N SER A 644 -24.08 -34.86 0.78
CA SER A 644 -23.01 -34.09 0.14
C SER A 644 -23.45 -32.65 -0.11
N THR A 645 -22.82 -31.70 0.59
CA THR A 645 -23.08 -30.27 0.41
C THR A 645 -22.17 -29.74 -0.70
N LEU A 646 -22.67 -28.86 -1.55
CA LEU A 646 -21.85 -28.15 -2.52
C LEU A 646 -20.97 -27.14 -1.76
N ALA A 647 -19.65 -27.37 -1.75
CA ALA A 647 -18.69 -26.49 -1.10
C ALA A 647 -18.35 -25.27 -1.98
N GLY A 648 -18.35 -25.42 -3.30
CA GLY A 648 -18.03 -24.33 -4.22
C GLY A 648 -17.76 -24.81 -5.64
N PHE A 649 -17.11 -23.94 -6.41
CA PHE A 649 -16.76 -24.19 -7.80
C PHE A 649 -15.26 -23.98 -8.00
N ALA A 650 -14.58 -24.97 -8.57
CA ALA A 650 -13.34 -24.69 -9.24
C ALA A 650 -13.66 -24.09 -10.62
N ILE A 651 -12.92 -23.06 -11.00
CA ILE A 651 -13.12 -22.32 -12.24
C ILE A 651 -11.81 -22.38 -13.02
N SER A 652 -11.90 -22.63 -14.32
CA SER A 652 -10.75 -22.59 -15.21
C SER A 652 -11.09 -21.87 -16.51
N VAL A 653 -10.18 -21.02 -16.96
CA VAL A 653 -10.36 -20.15 -18.13
C VAL A 653 -9.08 -20.19 -18.96
N LEU A 654 -9.19 -20.66 -20.21
CA LEU A 654 -8.10 -20.67 -21.17
C LEU A 654 -8.14 -19.37 -21.98
N VAL A 655 -7.08 -18.58 -21.89
CA VAL A 655 -6.95 -17.27 -22.52
C VAL A 655 -5.88 -17.31 -23.59
N ALA A 656 -6.23 -16.81 -24.77
CA ALA A 656 -5.29 -16.55 -25.84
C ALA A 656 -4.80 -15.11 -25.77
N PHE A 657 -3.48 -14.96 -25.89
CA PHE A 657 -2.79 -13.70 -25.93
C PHE A 657 -2.35 -13.39 -27.37
N ASP A 658 -2.63 -12.18 -27.83
CA ASP A 658 -2.20 -11.67 -29.14
C ASP A 658 -1.40 -10.38 -28.91
N GLY A 659 -0.12 -10.54 -28.55
CA GLY A 659 0.78 -9.42 -28.33
C GLY A 659 0.42 -8.52 -27.14
N TYR A 660 -0.14 -9.08 -26.06
CA TYR A 660 -0.50 -8.32 -24.87
C TYR A 660 0.75 -7.77 -24.19
N ASN A 661 0.75 -6.46 -23.93
CA ASN A 661 1.82 -5.79 -23.20
C ASN A 661 1.53 -5.82 -21.70
N ASP A 662 2.53 -6.23 -20.93
CA ASP A 662 2.43 -6.60 -19.52
C ASP A 662 2.32 -5.42 -18.53
N ASP A 663 2.40 -4.18 -19.02
CA ASP A 663 2.48 -2.97 -18.17
C ASP A 663 1.30 -2.74 -17.19
N LYS A 664 0.21 -3.53 -17.27
CA LYS A 664 -1.03 -3.32 -16.51
C LYS A 664 -1.47 -4.47 -15.61
N GLY A 665 -0.78 -5.61 -15.67
CA GLY A 665 -1.20 -6.84 -15.00
C GLY A 665 -2.51 -7.41 -15.56
N ILE A 666 -2.82 -8.66 -15.19
CA ILE A 666 -4.02 -9.34 -15.70
C ILE A 666 -4.75 -10.11 -14.60
N SER A 667 -6.07 -10.10 -14.69
CA SER A 667 -6.94 -10.98 -13.92
C SER A 667 -8.16 -11.36 -14.75
N ILE A 668 -8.82 -12.46 -14.37
CA ILE A 668 -10.09 -12.87 -14.97
C ILE A 668 -11.20 -12.56 -14.00
N LYS A 669 -12.01 -11.55 -14.30
CA LYS A 669 -13.28 -11.32 -13.61
C LYS A 669 -14.30 -12.33 -14.11
N TYR A 670 -15.06 -12.95 -13.22
CA TYR A 670 -16.21 -13.75 -13.62
C TYR A 670 -17.47 -13.33 -12.86
N GLU A 671 -18.57 -13.25 -13.59
CA GLU A 671 -19.91 -12.92 -13.07
C GLU A 671 -20.76 -14.18 -13.09
N CYS A 672 -21.42 -14.45 -11.96
CA CYS A 672 -22.08 -15.72 -11.66
C CYS A 672 -23.56 -15.49 -11.39
N HIS A 673 -24.46 -16.21 -12.06
CA HIS A 673 -25.88 -16.24 -11.69
C HIS A 673 -26.29 -17.65 -11.22
N PHE A 674 -26.66 -17.73 -9.94
CA PHE A 674 -27.05 -18.95 -9.25
C PHE A 674 -28.57 -19.06 -9.19
N HIS A 675 -29.12 -20.17 -9.71
CA HIS A 675 -30.55 -20.42 -9.76
C HIS A 675 -30.91 -21.51 -8.75
N SER A 676 -31.62 -21.12 -7.71
CA SER A 676 -32.15 -22.02 -6.68
C SER A 676 -33.63 -22.29 -6.90
N LYS A 677 -34.10 -23.49 -6.52
CA LYS A 677 -35.55 -23.83 -6.55
C LYS A 677 -36.37 -22.94 -5.61
N SER A 678 -35.83 -22.67 -4.42
CA SER A 678 -36.58 -22.05 -3.32
C SER A 678 -36.21 -20.58 -3.11
N PHE A 679 -35.00 -20.17 -3.55
CA PHE A 679 -34.43 -18.87 -3.21
C PHE A 679 -34.24 -17.92 -4.42
N GLY A 680 -34.77 -18.28 -5.60
CA GLY A 680 -34.70 -17.46 -6.81
C GLY A 680 -33.30 -17.40 -7.43
N ILE A 681 -33.04 -16.33 -8.20
CA ILE A 681 -31.75 -16.07 -8.84
C ILE A 681 -30.93 -15.15 -7.93
N ARG A 682 -29.66 -15.49 -7.69
CA ARG A 682 -28.72 -14.62 -7.01
C ARG A 682 -27.44 -14.44 -7.81
N GLU A 683 -26.85 -13.27 -7.67
CA GLU A 683 -25.66 -12.86 -8.39
C GLU A 683 -24.45 -12.93 -7.47
N GLY A 684 -23.30 -13.24 -8.06
CA GLY A 684 -22.00 -13.18 -7.40
C GLY A 684 -20.94 -12.81 -8.42
N GLU A 685 -19.85 -12.23 -7.95
CA GLU A 685 -18.67 -11.98 -8.77
C GLU A 685 -17.43 -12.47 -8.04
N GLY A 686 -16.39 -12.78 -8.81
CA GLY A 686 -15.09 -13.15 -8.28
C GLY A 686 -14.00 -12.98 -9.33
N TYR A 687 -12.78 -13.28 -8.92
CA TYR A 687 -11.59 -13.07 -9.73
C TYR A 687 -10.71 -14.32 -9.71
N LEU A 688 -10.15 -14.68 -10.87
CA LEU A 688 -8.94 -15.50 -10.94
C LEU A 688 -7.76 -14.54 -11.10
N ARG A 689 -6.95 -14.42 -10.05
CA ARG A 689 -5.79 -13.52 -10.06
C ARG A 689 -4.69 -14.10 -10.96
N GLY A 690 -4.17 -13.26 -11.85
CA GLY A 690 -3.00 -13.54 -12.65
C GLY A 690 -1.75 -12.97 -11.98
N TRP A 691 -1.07 -12.11 -12.73
CA TRP A 691 0.13 -11.42 -12.29
C TRP A 691 -0.12 -9.90 -12.27
N ASP A 692 0.72 -9.23 -11.50
CA ASP A 692 0.70 -7.78 -11.35
C ASP A 692 1.61 -7.13 -12.41
N GLY A 693 1.23 -5.96 -12.93
CA GLY A 693 1.98 -5.25 -13.96
C GLY A 693 3.21 -4.57 -13.39
N LYS A 694 4.39 -4.86 -13.95
CA LYS A 694 5.63 -4.12 -13.64
C LYS A 694 5.88 -3.06 -14.72
N LYS A 695 5.94 -1.79 -14.33
CA LYS A 695 6.26 -0.69 -15.26
C LYS A 695 7.66 -0.87 -15.85
N GLY A 696 7.76 -0.95 -17.19
CA GLY A 696 9.03 -0.84 -17.90
C GLY A 696 9.64 -2.16 -18.38
N THR A 697 8.89 -3.26 -18.36
CA THR A 697 9.29 -4.55 -18.96
C THR A 697 8.57 -4.76 -20.29
N PRO A 698 9.22 -4.49 -21.45
CA PRO A 698 8.63 -4.72 -22.75
C PRO A 698 8.75 -6.21 -23.12
N SER A 699 7.87 -7.04 -22.58
CA SER A 699 7.66 -8.40 -23.10
C SER A 699 6.18 -8.56 -23.48
N ALA A 700 5.95 -8.74 -24.78
CA ALA A 700 4.65 -9.19 -25.25
C ALA A 700 4.46 -10.64 -24.80
N ILE A 701 3.41 -10.90 -24.04
CA ILE A 701 3.11 -12.26 -23.60
C ILE A 701 2.55 -13.03 -24.80
N GLU A 702 3.20 -14.14 -25.14
CA GLU A 702 2.82 -15.00 -26.25
C GLU A 702 2.30 -16.35 -25.75
N GLY A 703 1.43 -16.96 -26.54
CA GLY A 703 0.88 -18.29 -26.24
C GLY A 703 -0.31 -18.29 -25.28
N ASP A 704 -1.03 -19.41 -25.28
CA ASP A 704 -2.22 -19.58 -24.44
C ASP A 704 -1.84 -19.82 -22.98
N HIS A 705 -2.52 -19.13 -22.07
CA HIS A 705 -2.38 -19.38 -20.63
C HIS A 705 -3.71 -19.82 -20.02
N LEU A 706 -3.61 -20.76 -19.09
CA LEU A 706 -4.72 -21.24 -18.30
C LEU A 706 -4.74 -20.53 -16.96
N PHE A 707 -5.86 -19.88 -16.66
CA PHE A 707 -6.20 -19.40 -15.33
C PHE A 707 -7.03 -20.48 -14.65
N LEU A 708 -6.69 -20.82 -13.41
CA LEU A 708 -7.34 -21.88 -12.64
C LEU A 708 -7.42 -21.45 -11.19
N GLY A 709 -8.59 -21.60 -10.57
CA GLY A 709 -8.70 -21.29 -9.16
C GLY A 709 -9.98 -21.74 -8.50
N PHE A 710 -10.07 -21.41 -7.23
CA PHE A 710 -11.21 -21.66 -6.37
C PHE A 710 -11.39 -20.47 -5.44
N ASP A 711 -12.61 -19.94 -5.35
CA ASP A 711 -12.98 -18.92 -4.38
C ASP A 711 -14.21 -19.38 -3.61
N SER A 712 -14.02 -19.61 -2.30
CA SER A 712 -15.07 -19.99 -1.37
C SER A 712 -16.13 -18.89 -1.19
N SER A 713 -15.83 -17.66 -1.58
CA SER A 713 -16.64 -16.50 -1.33
C SER A 713 -17.91 -16.39 -2.15
N ILE A 714 -17.91 -16.95 -3.34
CA ILE A 714 -18.89 -16.61 -4.37
C ILE A 714 -20.27 -17.14 -3.95
N LEU A 715 -20.33 -18.41 -3.53
CA LEU A 715 -21.55 -19.03 -3.01
C LEU A 715 -21.94 -18.46 -1.64
N PHE A 716 -20.96 -18.14 -0.79
CA PHE A 716 -21.22 -17.55 0.53
C PHE A 716 -21.87 -16.17 0.43
N GLY A 717 -21.34 -15.32 -0.45
CA GLY A 717 -21.87 -13.99 -0.74
C GLY A 717 -23.27 -14.08 -1.34
N ALA A 718 -23.47 -14.96 -2.33
CA ALA A 718 -24.78 -15.18 -2.93
C ALA A 718 -25.81 -15.63 -1.87
N ALA A 719 -25.43 -16.51 -0.94
CA ALA A 719 -26.35 -17.00 0.09
C ALA A 719 -26.67 -15.98 1.21
N ASN A 720 -26.19 -14.74 1.18
CA ASN A 720 -26.30 -13.78 2.29
C ASN A 720 -25.77 -14.33 3.63
N GLY A 721 -24.67 -15.10 3.57
CA GLY A 721 -24.04 -15.71 4.74
C GLY A 721 -24.44 -17.17 4.99
N ILE A 722 -23.84 -17.77 6.02
CA ILE A 722 -23.95 -19.22 6.32
C ILE A 722 -25.37 -19.66 6.66
N GLU A 723 -26.23 -18.79 7.21
CA GLU A 723 -27.57 -19.18 7.65
C GLU A 723 -28.40 -19.81 6.55
N GLN A 724 -28.34 -19.22 5.35
CA GLN A 724 -29.03 -19.73 4.17
C GLN A 724 -28.09 -20.55 3.28
N PHE A 725 -26.77 -20.52 3.47
CA PHE A 725 -25.80 -21.20 2.60
C PHE A 725 -26.07 -22.69 2.42
N VAL A 726 -26.31 -23.45 3.49
CA VAL A 726 -26.54 -24.91 3.39
C VAL A 726 -27.81 -25.21 2.61
N GLY A 727 -28.93 -24.55 2.95
CA GLY A 727 -30.18 -24.71 2.20
C GLY A 727 -30.06 -24.20 0.75
N TYR A 728 -29.32 -23.12 0.54
CA TYR A 728 -29.11 -22.53 -0.78
C TYR A 728 -28.23 -23.41 -1.67
N SER A 729 -27.16 -23.99 -1.12
CA SER A 729 -26.25 -24.89 -1.83
C SER A 729 -26.93 -26.24 -2.13
N GLU A 730 -27.81 -26.70 -1.24
CA GLU A 730 -28.65 -27.87 -1.45
C GLU A 730 -29.74 -27.67 -2.51
N ASP A 731 -30.31 -26.47 -2.60
CA ASP A 731 -31.39 -26.12 -3.54
C ASP A 731 -30.90 -25.58 -4.89
N LEU A 732 -29.59 -25.45 -5.08
CA LEU A 732 -29.00 -24.93 -6.30
C LEU A 732 -29.20 -25.93 -7.46
N VAL A 733 -29.75 -25.45 -8.58
CA VAL A 733 -30.06 -26.30 -9.76
C VAL A 733 -29.21 -25.94 -10.96
N LYS A 734 -28.88 -24.66 -11.10
CA LYS A 734 -28.13 -24.14 -12.23
C LYS A 734 -27.24 -23.00 -11.79
N ALA A 735 -26.02 -22.97 -12.31
CA ALA A 735 -25.10 -21.85 -12.18
C ALA A 735 -24.63 -21.42 -13.58
N THR A 736 -24.58 -20.12 -13.85
CA THR A 736 -24.00 -19.58 -15.09
C THR A 736 -22.81 -18.71 -14.75
N PHE A 737 -21.78 -18.75 -15.57
CA PHE A 737 -20.55 -17.99 -15.41
C PHE A 737 -20.22 -17.26 -16.70
N GLN A 738 -19.93 -15.97 -16.59
CA GLN A 738 -19.48 -15.12 -17.68
C GLN A 738 -18.12 -14.54 -17.31
N CYS A 739 -17.10 -14.84 -18.11
CA CYS A 739 -15.72 -14.44 -17.85
C CYS A 739 -15.34 -13.19 -18.66
N TYR A 740 -14.57 -12.30 -18.05
CA TYR A 740 -14.03 -11.07 -18.61
C TYR A 740 -12.55 -10.97 -18.23
N ILE A 741 -11.74 -10.48 -19.17
CA ILE A 741 -10.31 -10.23 -18.94
C ILE A 741 -10.19 -8.78 -18.50
N VAL A 742 -9.54 -8.54 -17.36
CA VAL A 742 -9.42 -7.19 -16.77
C VAL A 742 -7.97 -6.90 -16.34
N ASP A 743 -7.61 -5.61 -16.32
CA ASP A 743 -6.38 -5.12 -15.68
C ASP A 743 -6.56 -4.96 -14.15
N GLU A 744 -5.50 -4.55 -13.46
CA GLU A 744 -5.52 -4.27 -12.01
C GLU A 744 -6.55 -3.23 -11.59
N ASP A 745 -6.84 -2.26 -12.46
CA ASP A 745 -7.83 -1.20 -12.24
C ASP A 745 -9.26 -1.70 -12.50
N GLY A 746 -9.43 -2.96 -12.93
CA GLY A 746 -10.72 -3.58 -13.27
C GLY A 746 -11.25 -3.19 -14.64
N ASN A 747 -10.46 -2.54 -15.49
CA ASN A 747 -10.85 -2.20 -16.85
C ASN A 747 -10.71 -3.42 -17.77
N THR A 748 -11.66 -3.59 -18.69
CA THR A 748 -11.64 -4.71 -19.63
C THR A 748 -10.48 -4.59 -20.62
N ILE A 749 -9.74 -5.69 -20.78
CA ILE A 749 -8.66 -5.84 -21.76
C ILE A 749 -9.21 -6.53 -23.01
N ASN A 750 -9.16 -5.84 -24.15
CA ASN A 750 -9.71 -6.33 -25.43
C ASN A 750 -8.67 -7.00 -26.35
N SER A 751 -7.38 -6.94 -26.01
CA SER A 751 -6.28 -7.54 -26.79
C SER A 751 -6.11 -9.04 -26.53
N CYS A 752 -6.87 -9.62 -25.60
CA CYS A 752 -6.83 -11.03 -25.26
C CYS A 752 -8.23 -11.62 -25.42
N THR A 753 -8.33 -12.93 -25.66
CA THR A 753 -9.63 -13.59 -25.85
C THR A 753 -9.75 -14.86 -25.02
N VAL A 754 -10.93 -15.09 -24.45
CA VAL A 754 -11.24 -16.35 -23.76
C VAL A 754 -11.56 -17.42 -24.80
N LYS A 755 -10.69 -18.42 -24.94
CA LYS A 755 -10.88 -19.57 -25.84
C LYS A 755 -11.87 -20.56 -25.28
N LYS A 756 -11.71 -20.92 -24.01
CA LYS A 756 -12.54 -21.89 -23.30
C LYS A 756 -12.72 -21.49 -21.85
N CYS A 757 -13.86 -21.86 -21.28
CA CYS A 757 -14.07 -21.80 -19.84
C CYS A 757 -14.64 -23.14 -19.34
N ALA A 758 -14.33 -23.47 -18.09
CA ALA A 758 -14.76 -24.69 -17.46
C ALA A 758 -15.03 -24.50 -15.97
N ILE A 759 -15.96 -25.32 -15.48
CA ILE A 759 -16.43 -25.28 -14.10
C ILE A 759 -16.50 -26.70 -13.56
N GLN A 760 -15.98 -26.90 -12.35
CA GLN A 760 -16.12 -28.14 -11.61
C GLN A 760 -16.83 -27.84 -10.28
N PRO A 761 -18.10 -28.26 -10.10
CA PRO A 761 -18.74 -28.29 -8.79
C PRO A 761 -17.94 -29.20 -7.84
N LEU A 762 -17.67 -28.71 -6.62
CA LEU A 762 -16.94 -29.44 -5.59
C LEU A 762 -17.87 -29.79 -4.44
N TYR A 763 -18.05 -31.08 -4.18
CA TYR A 763 -18.92 -31.57 -3.09
C TYR A 763 -18.12 -32.07 -1.90
N THR A 764 -18.67 -31.96 -0.69
CA THR A 764 -18.03 -32.44 0.53
C THR A 764 -17.73 -33.95 0.52
N SER A 765 -18.50 -34.75 -0.22
CA SER A 765 -18.27 -36.20 -0.39
C SER A 765 -17.06 -36.55 -1.27
N ASP A 766 -16.65 -35.66 -2.17
CA ASP A 766 -15.48 -35.90 -3.04
C ASP A 766 -14.17 -35.83 -2.25
N MET A 767 -14.25 -35.32 -1.02
CA MET A 767 -13.13 -34.92 -0.17
C MET A 767 -12.77 -36.01 0.84
N THR A 768 -13.75 -36.76 1.35
CA THR A 768 -13.50 -37.96 2.18
C THR A 768 -12.82 -39.07 1.38
N ARG A 769 -13.18 -39.23 0.09
CA ARG A 769 -12.55 -40.17 -0.86
C ARG A 769 -11.16 -39.75 -1.31
N SER A 770 -10.88 -38.45 -1.43
CA SER A 770 -9.55 -37.96 -1.82
C SER A 770 -8.56 -38.08 -0.67
N GLN A 771 -8.95 -37.76 0.57
CA GLN A 771 -8.11 -38.00 1.76
C GLN A 771 -7.80 -39.49 1.95
N THR A 772 -8.79 -40.38 1.77
CA THR A 772 -8.52 -41.83 1.82
C THR A 772 -7.65 -42.31 0.66
N LYS A 773 -7.79 -41.81 -0.58
CA LYS A 773 -6.90 -42.18 -1.70
C LYS A 773 -5.50 -41.56 -1.64
N ILE A 774 -5.34 -40.38 -1.05
CA ILE A 774 -4.06 -39.73 -0.82
C ILE A 774 -3.30 -40.45 0.30
N LEU A 775 -4.02 -40.95 1.33
CA LEU A 775 -3.46 -41.81 2.37
C LEU A 775 -3.31 -43.28 1.93
N SER A 776 -4.07 -43.76 0.94
CA SER A 776 -4.09 -45.17 0.53
C SER A 776 -3.35 -45.49 -0.78
N ARG A 777 -2.60 -44.55 -1.37
CA ARG A 777 -1.75 -44.90 -2.52
C ARG A 777 -0.44 -45.53 -2.05
N GLN A 778 -0.49 -46.85 -1.93
CA GLN A 778 0.62 -47.80 -2.09
C GLN A 778 1.25 -47.74 -3.51
N ASP A 779 1.41 -46.56 -4.11
CA ASP A 779 2.01 -46.36 -5.43
C ASP A 779 3.39 -45.67 -5.34
N ILE A 780 4.19 -46.03 -4.33
CA ILE A 780 5.64 -45.76 -4.26
C ILE A 780 6.46 -47.08 -4.24
N THR A 781 5.82 -48.24 -4.10
CA THR A 781 6.50 -49.55 -3.96
C THR A 781 6.41 -50.46 -5.19
N LYS A 782 6.28 -49.92 -6.41
CA LYS A 782 6.45 -50.68 -7.66
C LYS A 782 7.51 -50.14 -8.63
N GLY A 783 8.30 -49.15 -8.23
CA GLY A 783 9.45 -48.65 -8.98
C GLY A 783 10.83 -48.97 -8.37
N LEU A 784 10.89 -49.65 -7.21
CA LEU A 784 12.13 -49.80 -6.41
C LEU A 784 12.44 -51.25 -5.97
N THR A 785 11.96 -52.27 -6.69
CA THR A 785 12.34 -53.68 -6.44
C THR A 785 12.86 -54.43 -7.66
N THR A 786 13.53 -53.73 -8.58
CA THR A 786 14.40 -54.37 -9.60
C THR A 786 15.63 -53.50 -9.87
N ARG A 787 16.52 -53.39 -8.88
CA ARG A 787 17.96 -53.11 -9.04
C ARG A 787 18.61 -53.26 -7.66
N PHE A 788 18.81 -54.50 -7.25
CA PHE A 788 19.89 -55.02 -6.38
C PHE A 788 19.61 -56.52 -6.17
N ALA A 789 19.93 -57.29 -7.20
CA ALA A 789 20.54 -58.61 -7.08
C ALA A 789 21.85 -58.53 -7.86
#